data_AF-A0A956PNY8-F1
#
_entry.id   AF-A0A956PNY8-F1
#
_cell.length_a   1.000
_cell.length_b   1.000
_cell.length_c   1.000
_cell.angle_alpha   90.00
_cell.angle_beta   90.00
_cell.angle_gamma   90.00
#
_symmetry.space_group_name_H-M   'P 1'
#
loop_
_entity.id
_entity.type
_entity.pdbx_description
1 polymer ?
#
loop_
_entity_poly.entity_id
_entity_poly.type
_entity_poly.pdbx_seq_one_letter_code
_entity_poly.pdbx_strand_id
1 'polypeptide(L)'
;MIALQASGVNLEQEKLSRLEDYLFDTRPESVSYYLMGVARNAVTPFCKEEPSITVEDGEFVFEARPKEPYSDMSILLHAHLLHSTCQVTLNGRVVPRVPLPEGRMLTLHNHDYSMLTLVRHGVLVGHKYVDSDVPFRAVVSNPGFHVDASFFNVVENELYHEVWADAQYEALTQVAELARNYKRGDSNRRELIDLLCQALPEPAGTALRECRLFILADRDQIMSFKELCQAKGNTEALLHSRLTLNLQLQTPVVLLDSDHIYEVLKKLFPGGLKDASNDYRQMQERLRHIKEWENSPRPTELPPGRYLATDKVDGPDWQAAIGFLGPPGGESHVDMLYQGKLLCSERLDNLPPGATAVINFEEVEINESWTRPAGRRFRSILKSLDSYLVRLFEGLNLKAEDLYPALEARIEEHFLKRNEPLPNVAARVPLFPTLDGELLNFNRVLALKKIAMGDQIELSERVPGHLLPERMLLYSQKHHQLLSVRLGNQLEDLRDFQQHLARLDKQLNNPLEPKLGREVDHSDTLNRDDLKGEIGLDFGRPGPSVWVDLYYRGVLLEEVDVKMTKLVRGYAAVQLERLRPDAEWMGIERDETYKKLMAFLKERFRKLEESVLEKEDVPPELFMRLLQAYSRPVKNYPDRKYFESTRPGVYHSLAELQKEIETHGELLMGSMGVQIPDRVVLLRISQHQALRAILLTEGLGEYICGDADEMARKRKLEAGFQARRE
;
A
#
# COMPACT_ATOMS: atom_id res chain seq x y z
N MET A 1 -80.33 -55.26 -25.10
CA MET A 1 -81.23 -54.79 -26.15
C MET A 1 -81.11 -53.30 -26.19
N ILE A 2 -80.41 -52.80 -27.20
CA ILE A 2 -80.41 -51.37 -27.53
C ILE A 2 -81.37 -51.22 -28.70
N ALA A 3 -82.36 -50.35 -28.55
CA ALA A 3 -83.36 -50.00 -29.54
C ALA A 3 -83.06 -48.59 -30.06
N LEU A 4 -82.67 -48.47 -31.34
CA LEU A 4 -82.51 -47.17 -32.00
C LEU A 4 -83.72 -46.95 -32.90
N GLN A 5 -84.44 -45.85 -32.67
CA GLN A 5 -85.64 -45.50 -33.40
C GLN A 5 -85.41 -44.20 -34.15
N ALA A 6 -85.79 -44.18 -35.43
CA ALA A 6 -85.80 -42.98 -36.25
C ALA A 6 -87.20 -42.80 -36.80
N SER A 7 -87.78 -41.63 -36.55
CA SER A 7 -89.14 -41.30 -37.01
C SER A 7 -89.10 -40.34 -38.19
N GLY A 8 -90.08 -40.48 -39.10
CA GLY A 8 -90.32 -39.53 -40.19
C GLY A 8 -89.70 -39.86 -41.55
N VAL A 9 -89.29 -41.10 -41.80
CA VAL A 9 -88.83 -41.55 -43.13
C VAL A 9 -89.53 -42.87 -43.46
N ASN A 10 -90.15 -43.00 -44.64
CA ASN A 10 -90.68 -44.30 -45.08
C ASN A 10 -89.58 -45.07 -45.81
N LEU A 11 -89.14 -46.20 -45.24
CA LEU A 11 -88.13 -47.06 -45.85
C LEU A 11 -88.75 -48.42 -46.14
N GLU A 12 -88.58 -48.87 -47.37
CA GLU A 12 -89.02 -50.17 -47.83
C GLU A 12 -88.23 -51.30 -47.16
N GLN A 13 -88.94 -52.27 -46.59
CA GLN A 13 -88.35 -53.37 -45.82
C GLN A 13 -87.46 -54.29 -46.66
N GLU A 14 -87.74 -54.45 -47.96
CA GLU A 14 -86.87 -55.19 -48.89
C GLU A 14 -85.51 -54.52 -49.12
N LYS A 15 -85.44 -53.18 -49.00
CA LYS A 15 -84.17 -52.45 -49.13
C LYS A 15 -83.35 -52.52 -47.84
N LEU A 16 -84.01 -52.64 -46.69
CA LEU A 16 -83.35 -52.79 -45.38
C LEU A 16 -82.60 -54.13 -45.24
N SER A 17 -83.01 -55.19 -45.95
CA SER A 17 -82.26 -56.44 -45.97
C SER A 17 -80.99 -56.37 -46.83
N ARG A 18 -80.82 -55.29 -47.62
CA ARG A 18 -79.68 -55.04 -48.52
C ARG A 18 -78.97 -53.71 -48.22
N LEU A 19 -78.90 -53.30 -46.94
CA LEU A 19 -78.28 -52.03 -46.54
C LEU A 19 -76.84 -51.87 -47.02
N GLU A 20 -76.12 -52.97 -47.19
CA GLU A 20 -74.73 -52.98 -47.68
C GLU A 20 -74.60 -52.39 -49.09
N ASP A 21 -75.62 -52.55 -49.94
CA ASP A 21 -75.62 -52.02 -51.31
C ASP A 21 -75.69 -50.47 -51.34
N TYR A 22 -76.17 -49.85 -50.26
CA TYR A 22 -76.36 -48.40 -50.14
C TYR A 22 -75.22 -47.69 -49.39
N LEU A 23 -74.26 -48.45 -48.84
CA LEU A 23 -73.15 -47.89 -48.07
C LEU A 23 -72.19 -47.01 -48.91
N PHE A 24 -72.14 -47.25 -50.22
CA PHE A 24 -71.28 -46.52 -51.15
C PHE A 24 -72.05 -45.60 -52.11
N ASP A 25 -73.37 -45.50 -51.95
CA ASP A 25 -74.19 -44.63 -52.78
C ASP A 25 -73.98 -43.16 -52.39
N THR A 26 -73.95 -42.27 -53.39
CA THR A 26 -73.76 -40.81 -53.22
C THR A 26 -75.05 -40.04 -53.52
N ARG A 27 -76.12 -40.73 -53.94
CA ARG A 27 -77.41 -40.11 -54.26
C ARG A 27 -78.16 -39.70 -52.98
N PRO A 28 -78.83 -38.52 -52.97
CA PRO A 28 -79.58 -38.02 -51.82
C PRO A 28 -80.69 -38.97 -51.32
N GLU A 29 -81.35 -39.71 -52.21
CA GLU A 29 -82.45 -40.62 -51.85
C GLU A 29 -81.97 -41.84 -51.03
N SER A 30 -80.69 -42.19 -51.15
CA SER A 30 -80.07 -43.33 -50.47
C SER A 30 -79.54 -42.98 -49.08
N VAL A 31 -79.56 -41.70 -48.68
CA VAL A 31 -78.96 -41.19 -47.43
C VAL A 31 -79.55 -41.86 -46.20
N SER A 32 -80.86 -42.05 -46.14
CA SER A 32 -81.50 -42.69 -44.99
C SER A 32 -81.10 -44.17 -44.83
N TYR A 33 -80.90 -44.88 -45.93
CA TYR A 33 -80.38 -46.26 -45.94
C TYR A 33 -78.88 -46.30 -45.59
N TYR A 34 -78.09 -45.35 -46.11
CA TYR A 34 -76.68 -45.17 -45.75
C TYR A 34 -76.49 -44.96 -44.24
N LEU A 35 -77.26 -44.05 -43.63
CA LEU A 35 -77.22 -43.79 -42.19
C LEU A 35 -77.50 -45.04 -41.36
N MET A 36 -78.46 -45.86 -41.79
CA MET A 36 -78.78 -47.13 -41.13
C MET A 36 -77.70 -48.18 -41.33
N GLY A 37 -77.09 -48.24 -42.51
CA GLY A 37 -75.94 -49.10 -42.78
C GLY A 37 -74.74 -48.75 -41.90
N VAL A 38 -74.42 -47.45 -41.76
CA VAL A 38 -73.34 -46.97 -40.88
C VAL A 38 -73.65 -47.30 -39.42
N ALA A 39 -74.88 -47.07 -38.96
CA ALA A 39 -75.29 -47.40 -37.60
C ALA A 39 -75.22 -48.91 -37.31
N ARG A 40 -75.64 -49.77 -38.25
CA ARG A 40 -75.51 -51.24 -38.15
C ARG A 40 -74.05 -51.65 -38.07
N ASN A 41 -73.21 -51.19 -39.00
CA ASN A 41 -71.79 -51.55 -39.05
C ASN A 41 -71.00 -51.06 -37.83
N ALA A 42 -71.31 -49.89 -37.29
CA ALA A 42 -70.65 -49.35 -36.10
C ALA A 42 -70.76 -50.28 -34.89
N VAL A 43 -71.88 -51.01 -34.77
CA VAL A 43 -72.21 -51.77 -33.56
C VAL A 43 -72.03 -53.29 -33.72
N THR A 44 -72.11 -53.81 -34.95
CA THR A 44 -71.96 -55.25 -35.26
C THR A 44 -70.77 -55.93 -34.58
N PRO A 45 -69.54 -55.38 -34.56
CA PRO A 45 -68.39 -56.02 -33.91
C PRO A 45 -68.59 -56.30 -32.40
N PHE A 46 -69.38 -55.44 -31.75
CA PHE A 46 -69.62 -55.43 -30.32
C PHE A 46 -70.90 -56.19 -29.91
N CYS A 47 -71.63 -56.74 -30.88
CA CYS A 47 -72.83 -57.54 -30.66
C CYS A 47 -72.52 -59.04 -30.58
N LYS A 48 -73.31 -59.79 -29.79
CA LYS A 48 -73.27 -61.26 -29.72
C LYS A 48 -73.75 -61.90 -31.02
N GLU A 49 -74.72 -61.26 -31.66
CA GLU A 49 -75.35 -61.65 -32.93
C GLU A 49 -75.40 -60.41 -33.82
N GLU A 50 -75.51 -60.60 -35.14
CA GLU A 50 -75.70 -59.46 -36.03
C GLU A 50 -76.95 -58.66 -35.63
N PRO A 51 -76.86 -57.32 -35.59
CA PRO A 51 -78.01 -56.50 -35.25
C PRO A 51 -79.14 -56.66 -36.28
N SER A 52 -80.36 -56.85 -35.79
CA SER A 52 -81.55 -56.96 -36.63
C SER A 52 -82.24 -55.61 -36.77
N ILE A 53 -82.81 -55.38 -37.95
CA ILE A 53 -83.57 -54.16 -38.27
C ILE A 53 -84.95 -54.58 -38.70
N THR A 54 -85.96 -54.17 -37.94
CA THR A 54 -87.36 -54.42 -38.23
C THR A 54 -88.10 -53.09 -38.36
N VAL A 55 -89.20 -53.12 -39.11
CA VAL A 55 -90.14 -52.00 -39.19
C VAL A 55 -91.37 -52.42 -38.40
N GLU A 56 -91.66 -51.69 -37.33
CA GLU A 56 -92.86 -51.89 -36.52
C GLU A 56 -93.66 -50.58 -36.52
N ASP A 57 -94.92 -50.62 -36.94
CA ASP A 57 -95.83 -49.47 -37.01
C ASP A 57 -95.29 -48.22 -37.73
N GLY A 58 -94.46 -48.43 -38.76
CA GLY A 58 -93.85 -47.34 -39.55
C GLY A 58 -92.64 -46.69 -38.88
N GLU A 59 -92.24 -47.19 -37.71
CA GLU A 59 -91.01 -46.82 -37.03
C GLU A 59 -89.95 -47.91 -37.22
N PHE A 60 -88.70 -47.49 -37.44
CA PHE A 60 -87.60 -48.45 -37.50
C PHE A 60 -87.18 -48.82 -36.10
N VAL A 61 -87.12 -50.12 -35.83
CA VAL A 61 -86.55 -50.66 -34.60
C VAL A 61 -85.28 -51.39 -34.95
N PHE A 62 -84.16 -50.76 -34.60
CA PHE A 62 -82.84 -51.39 -34.67
C PHE A 62 -82.58 -52.12 -33.35
N GLU A 63 -82.45 -53.45 -33.39
CA GLU A 63 -82.20 -54.26 -32.20
C GLU A 63 -80.78 -54.84 -32.19
N ALA A 64 -79.99 -54.43 -31.19
CA ALA A 64 -78.66 -54.98 -30.95
C ALA A 64 -78.56 -55.66 -29.57
N ARG A 65 -77.89 -56.82 -29.54
CA ARG A 65 -77.57 -57.58 -28.32
C ARG A 65 -76.07 -57.52 -28.03
N PRO A 66 -75.60 -56.63 -27.13
CA PRO A 66 -74.16 -56.44 -26.88
C PRO A 66 -73.50 -57.63 -26.15
N LYS A 67 -72.18 -57.80 -26.36
CA LYS A 67 -71.35 -58.84 -25.72
C LYS A 67 -71.13 -58.62 -24.21
N GLU A 68 -71.09 -57.36 -23.75
CA GLU A 68 -70.85 -56.91 -22.35
C GLU A 68 -71.74 -55.69 -21.98
N PRO A 69 -71.88 -55.25 -20.70
CA PRO A 69 -73.00 -54.39 -20.31
C PRO A 69 -72.91 -52.93 -20.82
N TYR A 70 -73.78 -52.62 -21.80
CA TYR A 70 -74.48 -51.37 -22.18
C TYR A 70 -73.78 -49.99 -22.29
N SER A 71 -72.60 -49.74 -21.71
CA SER A 71 -72.05 -48.37 -21.63
C SER A 71 -71.32 -47.87 -22.89
N ASP A 72 -70.54 -48.71 -23.57
CA ASP A 72 -69.68 -48.24 -24.68
C ASP A 72 -70.43 -47.99 -26.00
N MET A 73 -71.47 -48.80 -26.30
CA MET A 73 -72.18 -48.74 -27.58
C MET A 73 -73.02 -47.46 -27.73
N SER A 74 -73.56 -46.93 -26.63
CA SER A 74 -74.37 -45.69 -26.65
C SER A 74 -73.53 -44.44 -26.90
N ILE A 75 -72.30 -44.43 -26.36
CA ILE A 75 -71.34 -43.32 -26.50
C ILE A 75 -70.82 -43.23 -27.94
N LEU A 76 -70.50 -44.38 -28.55
CA LEU A 76 -70.05 -44.44 -29.95
C LEU A 76 -71.12 -43.91 -30.92
N LEU A 77 -72.38 -44.32 -30.74
CA LEU A 77 -73.49 -43.83 -31.57
C LEU A 77 -73.72 -42.31 -31.40
N HIS A 78 -73.53 -41.78 -30.18
CA HIS A 78 -73.61 -40.34 -29.95
C HIS A 78 -72.49 -39.54 -30.62
N ALA A 79 -71.27 -40.08 -30.71
CA ALA A 79 -70.14 -39.39 -31.33
C ALA A 79 -70.26 -39.29 -32.87
N HIS A 80 -70.89 -40.28 -33.52
CA HIS A 80 -70.94 -40.35 -34.97
C HIS A 80 -72.23 -39.77 -35.60
N LEU A 81 -73.33 -39.66 -34.85
CA LEU A 81 -74.63 -39.21 -35.35
C LEU A 81 -74.96 -37.73 -35.02
N LEU A 82 -73.94 -36.93 -34.65
CA LEU A 82 -74.09 -35.54 -34.16
C LEU A 82 -74.82 -34.58 -35.10
N HIS A 83 -74.94 -34.93 -36.38
CA HIS A 83 -75.29 -34.01 -37.46
C HIS A 83 -76.25 -34.70 -38.46
N SER A 84 -77.38 -35.21 -37.98
CA SER A 84 -78.39 -35.89 -38.82
C SER A 84 -79.56 -34.99 -39.21
N THR A 85 -80.14 -35.22 -40.39
CA THR A 85 -81.38 -34.56 -40.86
C THR A 85 -82.66 -35.14 -40.23
N CYS A 86 -82.60 -36.32 -39.59
CA CYS A 86 -83.76 -37.03 -39.04
C CYS A 86 -83.75 -37.06 -37.49
N GLN A 87 -84.90 -37.26 -36.83
CA GLN A 87 -84.95 -37.31 -35.35
C GLN A 87 -84.68 -38.73 -34.91
N VAL A 88 -83.57 -38.90 -34.18
CA VAL A 88 -83.11 -40.20 -33.73
C VAL A 88 -83.27 -40.28 -32.21
N THR A 89 -83.89 -41.36 -31.75
CA THR A 89 -83.95 -41.74 -30.34
C THR A 89 -83.16 -43.03 -30.10
N LEU A 90 -82.39 -43.06 -29.01
CA LEU A 90 -81.63 -44.20 -28.55
C LEU A 90 -82.24 -44.66 -27.21
N ASN A 91 -82.79 -45.87 -27.16
CA ASN A 91 -83.53 -46.40 -26.01
C ASN A 91 -84.58 -45.40 -25.48
N GLY A 92 -85.31 -44.74 -26.39
CA GLY A 92 -86.32 -43.74 -26.07
C GLY A 92 -85.81 -42.34 -25.73
N ARG A 93 -84.50 -42.06 -25.76
CA ARG A 93 -83.93 -40.70 -25.53
C ARG A 93 -83.46 -40.05 -26.83
N VAL A 94 -83.82 -38.80 -27.06
CA VAL A 94 -83.40 -38.03 -28.26
C VAL A 94 -81.90 -37.79 -28.25
N VAL A 95 -81.23 -38.07 -29.37
CA VAL A 95 -79.80 -37.76 -29.57
C VAL A 95 -79.64 -36.26 -29.90
N PRO A 96 -78.77 -35.51 -29.21
CA PRO A 96 -78.58 -34.07 -29.47
C PRO A 96 -78.02 -33.82 -30.87
N ARG A 97 -78.54 -32.78 -31.55
CA ARG A 97 -78.13 -32.36 -32.90
C ARG A 97 -77.28 -31.09 -32.87
N VAL A 98 -76.24 -31.03 -33.69
CA VAL A 98 -75.48 -29.80 -33.98
C VAL A 98 -75.80 -29.37 -35.42
N PRO A 99 -76.17 -28.09 -35.67
CA PRO A 99 -76.47 -27.61 -37.01
C PRO A 99 -75.24 -27.70 -37.91
N LEU A 100 -75.44 -28.14 -39.16
CA LEU A 100 -74.38 -28.16 -40.16
C LEU A 100 -74.13 -26.72 -40.65
N PRO A 101 -72.87 -26.26 -40.74
CA PRO A 101 -72.60 -24.99 -41.40
C PRO A 101 -72.98 -25.08 -42.89
N GLU A 102 -73.63 -24.05 -43.41
CA GLU A 102 -73.78 -23.89 -44.87
C GLU A 102 -72.40 -23.56 -45.46
N GLY A 103 -71.66 -24.57 -45.89
CA GLY A 103 -70.33 -24.41 -46.49
C GLY A 103 -69.15 -24.67 -45.52
N ARG A 104 -68.07 -23.89 -45.68
CA ARG A 104 -66.81 -24.01 -44.92
C ARG A 104 -66.75 -22.95 -43.83
N MET A 105 -66.42 -23.37 -42.60
CA MET A 105 -66.12 -22.46 -41.50
C MET A 105 -64.65 -22.62 -41.11
N LEU A 106 -63.87 -21.52 -41.15
CA LEU A 106 -62.43 -21.50 -40.83
C LEU A 106 -62.15 -20.59 -39.64
N THR A 107 -61.36 -21.08 -38.70
CA THR A 107 -60.85 -20.30 -37.57
C THR A 107 -59.34 -20.49 -37.41
N LEU A 108 -58.61 -19.37 -37.31
CA LEU A 108 -57.21 -19.36 -36.91
C LEU A 108 -57.10 -19.75 -35.43
N HIS A 109 -56.09 -20.53 -35.07
CA HIS A 109 -55.91 -20.96 -33.68
C HIS A 109 -54.44 -21.22 -33.34
N ASN A 110 -54.15 -21.39 -32.06
CA ASN A 110 -52.78 -21.40 -31.52
C ASN A 110 -52.26 -22.81 -31.15
N HIS A 111 -52.77 -23.88 -31.77
CA HIS A 111 -52.23 -25.24 -31.54
C HIS A 111 -51.27 -25.63 -32.66
N ASP A 112 -50.38 -26.60 -32.40
CA ASP A 112 -49.30 -27.00 -33.31
C ASP A 112 -49.76 -27.81 -34.54
N TYR A 113 -51.06 -27.90 -34.79
CA TYR A 113 -51.61 -28.71 -35.88
C TYR A 113 -52.83 -28.03 -36.51
N SER A 114 -53.02 -28.25 -37.81
CA SER A 114 -54.29 -27.93 -38.46
C SER A 114 -55.22 -29.13 -38.45
N MET A 115 -56.52 -28.87 -38.29
CA MET A 115 -57.52 -29.93 -38.22
C MET A 115 -58.67 -29.65 -39.16
N LEU A 116 -58.92 -30.61 -40.06
CA LEU A 116 -60.08 -30.68 -40.92
C LEU A 116 -61.10 -31.62 -40.29
N THR A 117 -62.28 -31.11 -39.97
CA THR A 117 -63.45 -31.91 -39.63
C THR A 117 -64.27 -32.11 -40.90
N LEU A 118 -64.31 -33.35 -41.39
CA LEU A 118 -64.93 -33.70 -42.66
C LEU A 118 -66.31 -34.31 -42.43
N VAL A 119 -67.29 -33.75 -43.13
CA VAL A 119 -68.70 -34.11 -42.92
C VAL A 119 -69.34 -34.46 -44.26
N ARG A 120 -69.99 -35.63 -44.34
CA ARG A 120 -70.66 -36.12 -45.54
C ARG A 120 -72.12 -36.44 -45.25
N HIS A 121 -73.04 -35.84 -46.00
CA HIS A 121 -74.50 -35.96 -45.78
C HIS A 121 -74.90 -35.75 -44.31
N GLY A 122 -74.22 -34.81 -43.66
CA GLY A 122 -74.36 -34.56 -42.25
C GLY A 122 -73.55 -35.48 -41.34
N VAL A 123 -73.10 -36.66 -41.73
CA VAL A 123 -72.32 -37.52 -40.81
C VAL A 123 -70.86 -37.08 -40.72
N LEU A 124 -70.30 -37.08 -39.51
CA LEU A 124 -68.86 -36.96 -39.32
C LEU A 124 -68.18 -38.19 -39.90
N VAL A 125 -67.48 -38.01 -41.02
CA VAL A 125 -66.77 -39.07 -41.74
C VAL A 125 -65.27 -39.04 -41.51
N GLY A 126 -64.79 -38.12 -40.66
CA GLY A 126 -63.42 -38.17 -40.15
C GLY A 126 -62.91 -36.83 -39.63
N HIS A 127 -61.87 -36.93 -38.81
CA HIS A 127 -60.98 -35.82 -38.52
C HIS A 127 -59.64 -36.10 -39.18
N LYS A 128 -59.13 -35.12 -39.93
CA LYS A 128 -57.81 -35.17 -40.54
C LYS A 128 -56.96 -34.08 -39.94
N TYR A 129 -55.85 -34.50 -39.34
CA TYR A 129 -54.78 -33.58 -39.01
C TYR A 129 -53.97 -33.37 -40.27
N VAL A 130 -53.82 -32.10 -40.66
CA VAL A 130 -53.10 -31.73 -41.87
C VAL A 130 -51.92 -30.86 -41.49
N ASP A 131 -50.80 -31.10 -42.16
CA ASP A 131 -49.63 -30.26 -42.04
C ASP A 131 -49.85 -29.01 -42.87
N SER A 132 -50.09 -27.88 -42.21
CA SER A 132 -50.32 -26.60 -42.87
C SER A 132 -49.33 -25.58 -42.34
N ASP A 133 -48.91 -24.64 -43.21
CA ASP A 133 -48.00 -23.55 -42.85
C ASP A 133 -48.57 -22.63 -41.77
N VAL A 134 -49.91 -22.58 -41.65
CA VAL A 134 -50.62 -21.83 -40.60
C VAL A 134 -51.57 -22.78 -39.87
N PRO A 135 -51.59 -22.79 -38.53
CA PRO A 135 -52.54 -23.61 -37.78
C PRO A 135 -53.96 -23.06 -37.87
N PHE A 136 -54.88 -23.88 -38.38
CA PHE A 136 -56.30 -23.55 -38.51
C PHE A 136 -57.20 -24.74 -38.17
N ARG A 137 -58.43 -24.46 -37.75
CA ARG A 137 -59.50 -25.45 -37.67
C ARG A 137 -60.53 -25.14 -38.73
N ALA A 138 -60.82 -26.12 -39.57
CA ALA A 138 -61.88 -25.99 -40.56
C ALA A 138 -62.89 -27.12 -40.44
N VAL A 139 -64.16 -26.76 -40.53
CA VAL A 139 -65.26 -27.73 -40.69
C VAL A 139 -65.73 -27.65 -42.12
N VAL A 140 -65.69 -28.77 -42.84
CA VAL A 140 -66.04 -28.84 -44.26
C VAL A 140 -67.09 -29.92 -44.47
N SER A 141 -68.25 -29.51 -44.99
CA SER A 141 -69.31 -30.41 -45.41
C SER A 141 -69.34 -30.55 -46.92
N ASN A 142 -69.19 -31.79 -47.43
CA ASN A 142 -69.32 -32.07 -48.86
C ASN A 142 -69.92 -33.47 -49.09
N PRO A 143 -71.02 -33.61 -49.87
CA PRO A 143 -71.63 -34.90 -50.16
C PRO A 143 -70.75 -35.83 -51.02
N GLY A 144 -69.81 -35.29 -51.79
CA GLY A 144 -68.94 -36.03 -52.71
C GLY A 144 -67.76 -36.77 -52.08
N PHE A 145 -67.57 -36.68 -50.75
CA PHE A 145 -66.51 -37.40 -50.07
C PHE A 145 -66.69 -38.92 -50.22
N HIS A 146 -65.63 -39.60 -50.64
CA HIS A 146 -65.61 -41.07 -50.68
C HIS A 146 -65.12 -41.58 -49.33
N VAL A 147 -65.70 -42.66 -48.80
CA VAL A 147 -65.32 -43.24 -47.50
C VAL A 147 -64.71 -44.62 -47.69
N ASP A 148 -63.79 -45.01 -46.80
CA ASP A 148 -63.17 -46.33 -46.84
C ASP A 148 -64.13 -47.42 -46.31
N ALA A 149 -63.66 -48.68 -46.30
CA ALA A 149 -64.45 -49.82 -45.82
C ALA A 149 -64.81 -49.76 -44.33
N SER A 150 -64.21 -48.84 -43.56
CA SER A 150 -64.57 -48.58 -42.15
C SER A 150 -65.69 -47.54 -42.02
N PHE A 151 -65.98 -46.77 -43.09
CA PHE A 151 -67.00 -45.71 -43.16
C PHE A 151 -66.74 -44.46 -42.30
N PHE A 152 -65.77 -44.51 -41.39
CA PHE A 152 -65.42 -43.42 -40.49
C PHE A 152 -64.20 -42.63 -40.93
N ASN A 153 -63.75 -42.86 -42.16
CA ASN A 153 -62.61 -42.18 -42.73
C ASN A 153 -62.86 -41.86 -44.21
N VAL A 154 -62.48 -40.65 -44.61
CA VAL A 154 -62.54 -40.20 -46.01
C VAL A 154 -61.32 -40.71 -46.77
N VAL A 155 -61.54 -41.27 -47.95
CA VAL A 155 -60.49 -41.63 -48.91
C VAL A 155 -59.87 -40.34 -49.46
N GLU A 156 -58.55 -40.25 -49.36
CA GLU A 156 -57.77 -39.09 -49.83
C GLU A 156 -57.72 -39.09 -51.36
N ASN A 157 -58.76 -38.53 -51.96
CA ASN A 157 -58.89 -38.33 -53.40
C ASN A 157 -58.70 -36.85 -53.76
N GLU A 158 -58.83 -36.51 -55.05
CA GLU A 158 -58.64 -35.13 -55.54
C GLU A 158 -59.51 -34.11 -54.78
N LEU A 159 -60.78 -34.43 -54.52
CA LEU A 159 -61.70 -33.56 -53.79
C LEU A 159 -61.23 -33.27 -52.35
N TYR A 160 -60.63 -34.25 -51.67
CA TYR A 160 -60.05 -34.03 -50.33
C TYR A 160 -58.89 -33.04 -50.38
N HIS A 161 -57.99 -33.18 -51.36
CA HIS A 161 -56.83 -32.30 -51.49
C HIS A 161 -57.20 -30.87 -51.92
N GLU A 162 -58.19 -30.69 -52.78
CA GLU A 162 -58.71 -29.35 -53.15
C GLU A 162 -59.26 -28.62 -51.92
N VAL A 163 -60.08 -29.30 -51.12
CA VAL A 163 -60.65 -28.74 -49.89
C VAL A 163 -59.57 -28.29 -48.91
N TRP A 164 -58.51 -29.07 -48.78
CA TRP A 164 -57.38 -28.71 -47.93
C TRP A 164 -56.64 -27.48 -48.46
N ALA A 165 -56.26 -27.47 -49.75
CA ALA A 165 -55.52 -26.36 -50.35
C ALA A 165 -56.27 -25.01 -50.24
N ASP A 166 -57.58 -25.02 -50.49
CA ASP A 166 -58.39 -23.81 -50.37
C ASP A 166 -58.50 -23.31 -48.93
N ALA A 167 -58.61 -24.22 -47.95
CA ALA A 167 -58.63 -23.84 -46.53
C ALA A 167 -57.30 -23.19 -46.10
N GLN A 168 -56.18 -23.70 -46.60
CA GLN A 168 -54.85 -23.13 -46.33
C GLN A 168 -54.69 -21.73 -46.95
N TYR A 169 -55.13 -21.54 -48.20
CA TYR A 169 -55.05 -20.23 -48.86
C TYR A 169 -55.89 -19.15 -48.16
N GLU A 170 -57.09 -19.51 -47.71
CA GLU A 170 -57.98 -18.60 -46.99
C GLU A 170 -57.41 -18.21 -45.62
N ALA A 171 -56.81 -19.16 -44.89
CA ALA A 171 -56.12 -18.88 -43.63
C ALA A 171 -54.97 -17.87 -43.81
N LEU A 172 -54.16 -18.02 -44.86
CA LEU A 172 -53.05 -17.10 -45.16
C LEU A 172 -53.53 -15.68 -45.47
N THR A 173 -54.66 -15.54 -46.17
CA THR A 173 -55.22 -14.24 -46.54
C THR A 173 -55.71 -13.48 -45.30
N GLN A 174 -56.39 -14.16 -44.36
CA GLN A 174 -56.87 -13.53 -43.13
C GLN A 174 -55.72 -13.01 -42.24
N VAL A 175 -54.57 -13.70 -42.20
CA VAL A 175 -53.38 -13.22 -41.48
C VAL A 175 -52.86 -11.91 -42.07
N ALA A 176 -52.81 -11.79 -43.41
CA ALA A 176 -52.34 -10.59 -44.09
C ALA A 176 -53.26 -9.38 -43.86
N GLU A 177 -54.57 -9.58 -43.80
CA GLU A 177 -55.55 -8.53 -43.52
C GLU A 177 -55.50 -8.07 -42.06
N LEU A 178 -55.40 -9.00 -41.11
CA LEU A 178 -55.22 -8.69 -39.69
C LEU A 178 -53.97 -7.82 -39.49
N ALA A 179 -52.86 -8.14 -40.15
CA ALA A 179 -51.61 -7.40 -40.04
C ALA A 179 -51.70 -5.92 -40.46
N ARG A 180 -52.59 -5.58 -41.42
CA ARG A 180 -52.72 -4.21 -41.93
C ARG A 180 -53.49 -3.27 -41.01
N ASN A 181 -54.28 -3.79 -40.07
CA ASN A 181 -55.24 -3.00 -39.30
C ASN A 181 -54.75 -2.50 -37.93
N TYR A 182 -53.47 -2.74 -37.58
CA TYR A 182 -52.95 -2.44 -36.24
C TYR A 182 -52.56 -0.98 -36.00
N LYS A 183 -52.94 -0.46 -34.81
CA LYS A 183 -52.55 0.87 -34.30
C LYS A 183 -51.41 0.78 -33.27
N ARG A 184 -50.75 1.91 -32.96
CA ARG A 184 -49.70 2.00 -31.93
C ARG A 184 -50.22 1.47 -30.58
N GLY A 185 -49.54 0.47 -30.01
CA GLY A 185 -49.80 -0.06 -28.67
C GLY A 185 -50.68 -1.31 -28.58
N ASP A 186 -51.02 -1.94 -29.71
CA ASP A 186 -51.90 -3.11 -29.73
C ASP A 186 -51.22 -4.39 -29.21
N SER A 187 -51.92 -5.12 -28.34
CA SER A 187 -51.45 -6.37 -27.71
C SER A 187 -51.13 -7.47 -28.72
N ASN A 188 -51.74 -7.41 -29.90
CA ASN A 188 -51.58 -8.43 -30.94
C ASN A 188 -50.28 -8.27 -31.74
N ARG A 189 -49.47 -7.23 -31.44
CA ARG A 189 -48.09 -7.07 -31.96
C ARG A 189 -47.22 -8.30 -31.65
N ARG A 190 -47.45 -8.95 -30.51
CA ARG A 190 -46.79 -10.19 -30.08
C ARG A 190 -47.02 -11.33 -31.09
N GLU A 191 -48.28 -11.58 -31.44
CA GLU A 191 -48.67 -12.67 -32.34
C GLU A 191 -48.10 -12.49 -33.74
N LEU A 192 -48.03 -11.25 -34.24
CA LEU A 192 -47.47 -10.97 -35.56
C LEU A 192 -45.94 -11.11 -35.63
N ILE A 193 -45.22 -10.75 -34.57
CA ILE A 193 -43.76 -10.95 -34.52
C ILE A 193 -43.46 -12.46 -34.35
N ASP A 194 -44.29 -13.20 -33.61
CA ASP A 194 -44.22 -14.67 -33.56
C ASP A 194 -44.46 -15.30 -34.94
N LEU A 195 -45.43 -14.80 -35.72
CA LEU A 195 -45.67 -15.22 -37.10
C LEU A 195 -44.50 -14.86 -38.05
N LEU A 196 -43.83 -13.72 -37.85
CA LEU A 196 -42.60 -13.37 -38.57
C LEU A 196 -41.46 -14.36 -38.27
N CYS A 197 -41.33 -14.83 -37.03
CA CYS A 197 -40.36 -15.86 -36.64
C CYS A 197 -40.60 -17.23 -37.28
N GLN A 198 -41.85 -17.54 -37.59
CA GLN A 198 -42.25 -18.81 -38.19
C GLN A 198 -42.18 -18.80 -39.73
N ALA A 199 -41.74 -17.69 -40.33
CA ALA A 199 -41.48 -17.53 -41.76
C ALA A 199 -42.60 -18.08 -42.66
N LEU A 200 -43.74 -17.39 -42.68
CA LEU A 200 -44.84 -17.69 -43.61
C LEU A 200 -44.36 -17.70 -45.08
N PRO A 201 -44.92 -18.57 -45.93
CA PRO A 201 -44.66 -18.55 -47.36
C PRO A 201 -45.05 -17.21 -48.01
N GLU A 202 -44.40 -16.90 -49.14
CA GLU A 202 -44.79 -15.75 -49.96
C GLU A 202 -46.19 -15.98 -50.57
N PRO A 203 -47.06 -14.96 -50.65
CA PRO A 203 -46.81 -13.52 -50.50
C PRO A 203 -47.03 -12.94 -49.08
N ALA A 204 -47.50 -13.74 -48.12
CA ALA A 204 -47.77 -13.29 -46.75
C ALA A 204 -46.48 -12.88 -46.02
N GLY A 205 -45.39 -13.60 -46.28
CA GLY A 205 -44.05 -13.25 -45.79
C GLY A 205 -43.63 -11.82 -46.15
N THR A 206 -43.70 -11.42 -47.43
CA THR A 206 -43.35 -10.05 -47.86
C THR A 206 -44.25 -8.99 -47.23
N ALA A 207 -45.56 -9.21 -47.20
CA ALA A 207 -46.51 -8.26 -46.62
C ALA A 207 -46.25 -8.02 -45.13
N LEU A 208 -45.92 -9.08 -44.37
CA LEU A 208 -45.55 -8.95 -42.95
C LEU A 208 -44.18 -8.28 -42.75
N ARG A 209 -43.18 -8.59 -43.59
CA ARG A 209 -41.85 -7.97 -43.49
C ARG A 209 -41.85 -6.47 -43.76
N GLU A 210 -42.79 -5.98 -44.57
CA GLU A 210 -42.96 -4.56 -44.90
C GLU A 210 -43.90 -3.82 -43.94
N CYS A 211 -44.56 -4.52 -43.02
CA CYS A 211 -45.43 -3.90 -42.02
C CYS A 211 -44.61 -3.14 -40.96
N ARG A 212 -45.01 -1.91 -40.61
CA ARG A 212 -44.33 -1.02 -39.65
C ARG A 212 -44.57 -1.44 -38.20
N LEU A 213 -43.81 -2.43 -37.75
CA LEU A 213 -44.01 -3.11 -36.47
C LEU A 213 -43.05 -2.67 -35.35
N PHE A 214 -41.93 -2.01 -35.66
CA PHE A 214 -40.88 -1.66 -34.69
C PHE A 214 -40.84 -0.18 -34.38
N ILE A 215 -41.10 0.20 -33.12
CA ILE A 215 -40.95 1.58 -32.65
C ILE A 215 -39.47 1.84 -32.40
N LEU A 216 -38.94 2.94 -32.92
CA LEU A 216 -37.58 3.36 -32.60
C LEU A 216 -37.56 4.11 -31.27
N ALA A 217 -36.60 3.79 -30.41
CA ALA A 217 -36.39 4.44 -29.13
C ALA A 217 -35.71 5.80 -29.31
N ASP A 218 -34.84 5.96 -30.32
CA ASP A 218 -34.01 7.15 -30.55
C ASP A 218 -34.68 8.23 -31.41
N ARG A 219 -35.85 7.93 -32.00
CA ARG A 219 -36.61 8.80 -32.90
C ARG A 219 -38.09 8.48 -32.79
N ASP A 220 -38.97 9.46 -33.01
CA ASP A 220 -40.42 9.26 -33.09
C ASP A 220 -40.88 8.59 -34.40
N GLN A 221 -40.16 7.54 -34.83
CA GLN A 221 -40.38 6.81 -36.08
C GLN A 221 -40.71 5.34 -35.82
N ILE A 222 -41.40 4.72 -36.78
CA ILE A 222 -41.72 3.29 -36.77
C ILE A 222 -41.13 2.68 -38.04
N MET A 223 -40.46 1.54 -37.91
CA MET A 223 -39.84 0.79 -39.00
C MET A 223 -40.47 -0.60 -39.17
N SER A 224 -40.40 -1.10 -40.40
CA SER A 224 -40.69 -2.48 -40.74
C SER A 224 -39.50 -3.41 -40.52
N PHE A 225 -39.73 -4.72 -40.51
CA PHE A 225 -38.65 -5.70 -40.38
C PHE A 225 -37.63 -5.58 -41.52
N LYS A 226 -38.12 -5.37 -42.75
CA LYS A 226 -37.27 -5.18 -43.94
C LYS A 226 -36.39 -3.93 -43.81
N GLU A 227 -36.96 -2.80 -43.39
CA GLU A 227 -36.20 -1.56 -43.17
C GLU A 227 -35.16 -1.72 -42.05
N LEU A 228 -35.52 -2.43 -40.97
CA LEU A 228 -34.62 -2.72 -39.86
C LEU A 228 -33.40 -3.56 -40.30
N CYS A 229 -33.63 -4.59 -41.10
CA CYS A 229 -32.59 -5.44 -41.68
C CYS A 229 -31.80 -4.76 -42.82
N GLN A 230 -32.27 -3.64 -43.37
CA GLN A 230 -31.53 -2.85 -44.36
C GLN A 230 -30.62 -1.81 -43.69
N ALA A 231 -31.03 -1.28 -42.55
CA ALA A 231 -30.24 -0.32 -41.77
C ALA A 231 -29.06 -0.97 -41.00
N LYS A 232 -29.01 -2.30 -40.96
CA LYS A 232 -28.07 -3.12 -40.19
C LYS A 232 -27.61 -4.31 -41.03
N GLY A 233 -26.35 -4.72 -40.94
CA GLY A 233 -25.91 -5.98 -41.54
C GLY A 233 -26.52 -7.19 -40.82
N ASN A 234 -26.82 -8.28 -41.55
CA ASN A 234 -27.37 -9.52 -40.97
C ASN A 234 -26.48 -10.16 -39.88
N THR A 235 -25.22 -9.75 -39.79
CA THR A 235 -24.23 -10.22 -38.81
C THR A 235 -24.09 -9.29 -37.60
N GLU A 236 -24.71 -8.11 -37.62
CA GLU A 236 -24.63 -7.16 -36.50
C GLU A 236 -25.73 -7.39 -35.48
N ALA A 237 -25.43 -7.17 -34.21
CA ALA A 237 -26.44 -7.19 -33.17
C ALA A 237 -27.46 -6.06 -33.36
N LEU A 238 -28.74 -6.37 -33.14
CA LEU A 238 -29.80 -5.39 -33.08
C LEU A 238 -29.72 -4.62 -31.76
N LEU A 239 -29.73 -3.29 -31.84
CA LEU A 239 -29.74 -2.42 -30.68
C LEU A 239 -31.17 -2.25 -30.15
N HIS A 240 -31.35 -2.34 -28.84
CA HIS A 240 -32.64 -2.11 -28.21
C HIS A 240 -32.55 -1.24 -26.95
N SER A 241 -33.69 -0.68 -26.52
CA SER A 241 -33.82 0.06 -25.26
C SER A 241 -35.20 -0.17 -24.66
N ARG A 242 -35.33 -0.14 -23.33
CA ARG A 242 -36.63 -0.17 -22.63
C ARG A 242 -37.23 1.22 -22.41
N LEU A 243 -36.47 2.27 -22.68
CA LEU A 243 -36.84 3.66 -22.49
C LEU A 243 -36.65 4.43 -23.79
N THR A 244 -37.44 5.49 -23.99
CA THR A 244 -37.22 6.43 -25.08
C THR A 244 -35.88 7.18 -24.88
N LEU A 245 -35.16 7.34 -25.97
CA LEU A 245 -33.83 7.94 -26.04
C LEU A 245 -33.97 9.28 -26.78
N ASN A 246 -33.69 10.39 -26.09
CA ASN A 246 -33.74 11.75 -26.62
C ASN A 246 -32.44 12.16 -27.33
N LEU A 247 -31.86 11.32 -28.20
CA LEU A 247 -30.75 11.68 -29.09
C LEU A 247 -30.88 10.95 -30.42
N GLN A 248 -30.59 11.63 -31.53
CA GLN A 248 -30.51 10.99 -32.84
C GLN A 248 -29.23 10.16 -32.92
N LEU A 249 -29.36 8.83 -32.82
CA LEU A 249 -28.25 7.90 -33.01
C LEU A 249 -28.09 7.59 -34.51
N GLN A 250 -26.87 7.30 -34.93
CA GLN A 250 -26.61 6.87 -36.32
C GLN A 250 -27.22 5.49 -36.62
N THR A 251 -27.35 4.67 -35.59
CA THR A 251 -27.86 3.31 -35.64
C THR A 251 -29.25 3.26 -35.02
N PRO A 252 -30.26 2.69 -35.71
CA PRO A 252 -31.61 2.62 -35.16
C PRO A 252 -31.66 1.74 -33.90
N VAL A 253 -32.35 2.21 -32.86
CA VAL A 253 -32.54 1.47 -31.60
C VAL A 253 -34.01 1.11 -31.47
N VAL A 254 -34.34 -0.17 -31.28
CA VAL A 254 -35.75 -0.59 -31.13
C VAL A 254 -36.20 -0.43 -29.68
N LEU A 255 -37.38 0.16 -29.46
CA LEU A 255 -38.02 0.25 -28.16
C LEU A 255 -38.69 -1.09 -27.80
N LEU A 256 -38.25 -1.68 -26.68
CA LEU A 256 -38.79 -2.91 -26.11
C LEU A 256 -39.55 -2.61 -24.83
N ASP A 257 -40.87 -2.58 -24.96
CA ASP A 257 -41.85 -2.40 -23.90
C ASP A 257 -42.31 -3.72 -23.27
N SER A 258 -41.90 -4.88 -23.81
CA SER A 258 -42.33 -6.21 -23.37
C SER A 258 -41.20 -7.24 -23.46
N ASP A 259 -41.05 -8.04 -22.40
CA ASP A 259 -40.08 -9.15 -22.32
C ASP A 259 -40.34 -10.24 -23.38
N HIS A 260 -41.58 -10.40 -23.84
CA HIS A 260 -41.87 -11.36 -24.90
C HIS A 260 -41.29 -10.93 -26.25
N ILE A 261 -41.41 -9.64 -26.60
CA ILE A 261 -40.87 -9.11 -27.86
C ILE A 261 -39.34 -9.28 -27.90
N TYR A 262 -38.68 -9.19 -26.75
CA TYR A 262 -37.25 -9.44 -26.62
C TYR A 262 -36.87 -10.89 -27.00
N GLU A 263 -37.55 -11.90 -26.45
CA GLU A 263 -37.26 -13.31 -26.77
C GLU A 263 -37.50 -13.65 -28.24
N VAL A 264 -38.49 -13.00 -28.85
CA VAL A 264 -38.83 -13.17 -30.26
C VAL A 264 -37.78 -12.52 -31.16
N LEU A 265 -37.36 -11.29 -30.87
CA LEU A 265 -36.30 -10.61 -31.64
C LEU A 265 -34.94 -11.29 -31.52
N LYS A 266 -34.66 -11.90 -30.38
CA LYS A 266 -33.45 -12.70 -30.16
C LYS A 266 -33.37 -13.91 -31.11
N LYS A 267 -34.51 -14.47 -31.53
CA LYS A 267 -34.57 -15.55 -32.53
C LYS A 267 -34.39 -15.03 -33.96
N LEU A 268 -34.91 -13.84 -34.26
CA LEU A 268 -34.87 -13.24 -35.61
C LEU A 268 -33.50 -12.68 -35.99
N PHE A 269 -32.73 -12.19 -35.02
CA PHE A 269 -31.43 -11.57 -35.25
C PHE A 269 -30.32 -12.51 -34.77
N PRO A 270 -29.72 -13.32 -35.66
CA PRO A 270 -28.69 -14.30 -35.27
C PRO A 270 -27.41 -13.64 -34.74
N GLY A 271 -27.15 -12.37 -35.09
CA GLY A 271 -26.10 -11.53 -34.48
C GLY A 271 -26.35 -11.14 -33.02
N GLY A 272 -27.54 -11.45 -32.48
CA GLY A 272 -27.93 -11.19 -31.10
C GLY A 272 -28.60 -9.82 -30.87
N LEU A 273 -29.02 -9.60 -29.63
CA LEU A 273 -29.57 -8.34 -29.13
C LEU A 273 -28.57 -7.66 -28.20
N LYS A 274 -28.37 -6.36 -28.36
CA LYS A 274 -27.53 -5.55 -27.47
C LYS A 274 -28.35 -4.39 -26.88
N ASP A 275 -28.33 -4.28 -25.56
CA ASP A 275 -28.95 -3.15 -24.87
C ASP A 275 -28.15 -1.87 -25.12
N ALA A 276 -28.78 -0.90 -25.78
CA ALA A 276 -28.21 0.40 -26.09
C ALA A 276 -28.36 1.40 -24.94
N SER A 277 -29.08 1.06 -23.87
CA SER A 277 -29.33 1.99 -22.75
C SER A 277 -28.03 2.47 -22.08
N ASN A 278 -27.04 1.58 -21.95
CA ASN A 278 -25.75 1.92 -21.36
C ASN A 278 -24.88 2.74 -22.33
N ASP A 279 -24.77 2.31 -23.59
CA ASP A 279 -24.06 3.04 -24.65
C ASP A 279 -24.64 4.46 -24.82
N TYR A 280 -25.96 4.61 -24.70
CA TYR A 280 -26.66 5.89 -24.74
C TYR A 280 -26.37 6.76 -23.52
N ARG A 281 -26.40 6.21 -22.29
CA ARG A 281 -26.03 6.96 -21.08
C ARG A 281 -24.61 7.50 -21.20
N GLN A 282 -23.67 6.67 -21.65
CA GLN A 282 -22.29 7.07 -21.90
C GLN A 282 -22.20 8.17 -22.95
N MET A 283 -22.97 8.08 -24.05
CA MET A 283 -23.02 9.13 -25.07
C MET A 283 -23.62 10.45 -24.54
N GLN A 284 -24.68 10.39 -23.74
CA GLN A 284 -25.27 11.58 -23.10
C GLN A 284 -24.30 12.25 -22.14
N GLU A 285 -23.63 11.47 -21.30
CA GLU A 285 -22.60 11.97 -20.39
C GLU A 285 -21.45 12.60 -21.17
N ARG A 286 -20.99 11.94 -22.23
CA ARG A 286 -19.98 12.48 -23.15
C ARG A 286 -20.41 13.83 -23.73
N LEU A 287 -21.62 13.93 -24.29
CA LEU A 287 -22.13 15.18 -24.86
C LEU A 287 -22.31 16.28 -23.80
N ARG A 288 -22.72 15.92 -22.58
CA ARG A 288 -22.78 16.84 -21.45
C ARG A 288 -21.39 17.38 -21.12
N HIS A 289 -20.39 16.52 -20.98
CA HIS A 289 -19.02 16.92 -20.68
C HIS A 289 -18.41 17.76 -21.82
N ILE A 290 -18.70 17.44 -23.09
CA ILE A 290 -18.30 18.29 -24.23
C ILE A 290 -18.90 19.69 -24.08
N LYS A 291 -20.19 19.81 -23.78
CA LYS A 291 -20.84 21.12 -23.58
C LYS A 291 -20.29 21.88 -22.37
N GLU A 292 -20.01 21.19 -21.27
CA GLU A 292 -19.39 21.78 -20.09
C GLU A 292 -17.97 22.30 -20.42
N TRP A 293 -17.17 21.47 -21.10
CA TRP A 293 -15.84 21.83 -21.60
C TRP A 293 -15.88 23.01 -22.58
N GLU A 294 -16.82 23.03 -23.53
CA GLU A 294 -16.96 24.12 -24.50
C GLU A 294 -17.15 25.49 -23.83
N ASN A 295 -17.79 25.48 -22.66
CA ASN A 295 -18.13 26.66 -21.85
C ASN A 295 -17.14 26.92 -20.70
N SER A 296 -15.99 26.25 -20.65
CA SER A 296 -15.00 26.39 -19.56
C SER A 296 -13.65 27.01 -20.00
N PRO A 297 -13.64 28.17 -20.70
CA PRO A 297 -12.38 28.81 -21.07
C PRO A 297 -11.56 29.13 -19.82
N ARG A 298 -10.28 28.76 -19.83
CA ARG A 298 -9.38 28.93 -18.69
C ARG A 298 -7.97 29.29 -19.17
N PRO A 299 -7.32 30.31 -18.59
CA PRO A 299 -5.95 30.67 -18.97
C PRO A 299 -4.96 29.57 -18.61
N THR A 300 -3.88 29.44 -19.39
CA THR A 300 -2.72 28.58 -19.08
C THR A 300 -1.79 29.25 -18.07
N GLU A 301 -2.38 29.73 -16.98
CA GLU A 301 -1.68 30.36 -15.86
C GLU A 301 -2.10 29.67 -14.58
N LEU A 302 -1.21 29.66 -13.60
CA LEU A 302 -1.52 29.14 -12.27
C LEU A 302 -2.69 29.94 -11.66
N PRO A 303 -3.59 29.29 -10.91
CA PRO A 303 -4.63 30.01 -10.18
C PRO A 303 -4.02 31.02 -9.19
N PRO A 304 -4.74 32.06 -8.76
CA PRO A 304 -4.22 33.03 -7.79
C PRO A 304 -3.79 32.32 -6.49
N GLY A 305 -2.54 32.52 -6.07
CA GLY A 305 -1.99 31.87 -4.90
C GLY A 305 -0.62 32.41 -4.51
N ARG A 306 -0.22 32.19 -3.25
CA ARG A 306 1.12 32.53 -2.77
C ARG A 306 2.07 31.39 -3.11
N TYR A 307 2.67 31.42 -4.28
CA TYR A 307 3.59 30.37 -4.73
C TYR A 307 5.01 30.58 -4.19
N LEU A 308 5.64 29.50 -3.76
CA LEU A 308 7.05 29.44 -3.35
C LEU A 308 7.98 29.42 -4.56
N ALA A 309 7.56 28.76 -5.64
CA ALA A 309 8.17 28.84 -6.96
C ALA A 309 7.13 28.59 -8.05
N THR A 310 7.39 29.15 -9.22
CA THR A 310 6.59 28.99 -10.43
C THR A 310 7.51 28.85 -11.62
N ASP A 311 7.11 28.07 -12.60
CA ASP A 311 7.79 27.96 -13.88
C ASP A 311 6.79 27.74 -15.02
N LYS A 312 7.22 28.01 -16.25
CA LYS A 312 6.48 27.70 -17.46
C LYS A 312 7.25 26.66 -18.27
N VAL A 313 6.55 25.61 -18.65
CA VAL A 313 7.12 24.49 -19.39
C VAL A 313 6.46 24.44 -20.76
N ASP A 314 7.26 24.60 -21.80
CA ASP A 314 6.81 24.46 -23.17
C ASP A 314 7.27 23.11 -23.72
N GLY A 315 6.30 22.31 -24.16
CA GLY A 315 6.50 21.10 -24.93
C GLY A 315 6.11 21.30 -26.40
N PRO A 316 6.27 20.27 -27.25
CA PRO A 316 5.97 20.39 -28.67
C PRO A 316 4.51 20.77 -28.99
N ASP A 317 3.56 20.17 -28.26
CA ASP A 317 2.11 20.31 -28.51
C ASP A 317 1.35 20.53 -27.19
N TRP A 318 2.04 21.04 -26.18
CA TRP A 318 1.46 21.35 -24.87
C TRP A 318 2.30 22.41 -24.16
N GLN A 319 1.65 23.17 -23.30
CA GLN A 319 2.28 24.14 -22.42
C GLN A 319 1.79 23.88 -21.00
N ALA A 320 2.60 24.14 -19.99
CA ALA A 320 2.12 24.11 -18.62
C ALA A 320 2.69 25.25 -17.79
N ALA A 321 1.84 25.82 -16.95
CA ALA A 321 2.28 26.61 -15.82
C ALA A 321 2.35 25.68 -14.60
N ILE A 322 3.50 25.60 -13.94
CA ILE A 322 3.73 24.75 -12.78
C ILE A 322 4.18 25.58 -11.59
N GLY A 323 3.81 25.19 -10.38
CA GLY A 323 4.23 25.88 -9.18
C GLY A 323 3.96 25.11 -7.89
N PHE A 324 4.58 25.57 -6.80
CA PHE A 324 4.36 25.05 -5.46
C PHE A 324 3.71 26.09 -4.58
N LEU A 325 2.49 25.83 -4.12
CA LEU A 325 1.75 26.72 -3.23
C LEU A 325 2.41 26.75 -1.84
N GLY A 326 2.61 27.95 -1.29
CA GLY A 326 3.09 28.15 0.09
C GLY A 326 2.00 27.92 1.14
N PRO A 327 2.29 28.21 2.43
CA PRO A 327 1.39 27.94 3.54
C PRO A 327 -0.03 28.52 3.32
N PRO A 328 -1.10 27.74 3.50
CA PRO A 328 -1.17 26.46 4.23
C PRO A 328 -0.75 25.22 3.43
N GLY A 329 -0.43 25.35 2.14
CA GLY A 329 -0.03 24.24 1.27
C GLY A 329 -1.17 23.22 1.07
N GLY A 330 -1.91 23.38 -0.03
CA GLY A 330 -3.05 22.54 -0.36
C GLY A 330 -2.68 21.17 -0.92
N GLU A 331 -3.69 20.39 -1.31
CA GLU A 331 -3.47 19.14 -2.04
C GLU A 331 -2.83 19.43 -3.40
N SER A 332 -2.08 18.45 -3.90
CA SER A 332 -1.56 18.51 -5.26
C SER A 332 -2.72 18.49 -6.25
N HIS A 333 -2.75 19.43 -7.18
CA HIS A 333 -3.79 19.50 -8.21
C HIS A 333 -3.19 19.83 -9.57
N VAL A 334 -3.74 19.17 -10.58
CA VAL A 334 -3.39 19.38 -11.98
C VAL A 334 -4.66 19.69 -12.74
N ASP A 335 -4.75 20.91 -13.24
CA ASP A 335 -5.77 21.31 -14.19
C ASP A 335 -5.29 20.96 -15.59
N MET A 336 -6.09 20.18 -16.30
CA MET A 336 -5.83 19.75 -17.66
C MET A 336 -6.78 20.49 -18.59
N LEU A 337 -6.21 21.36 -19.41
CA LEU A 337 -6.89 22.13 -20.42
C LEU A 337 -6.65 21.47 -21.78
N TYR A 338 -7.67 21.43 -22.62
CA TYR A 338 -7.55 21.09 -24.03
C TYR A 338 -7.97 22.30 -24.85
N GLN A 339 -7.07 22.80 -25.70
CA GLN A 339 -7.28 23.99 -26.53
C GLN A 339 -7.76 25.22 -25.73
N GLY A 340 -7.15 25.45 -24.56
CA GLY A 340 -7.44 26.61 -23.69
C GLY A 340 -8.74 26.51 -22.89
N LYS A 341 -9.34 25.32 -22.80
CA LYS A 341 -10.58 25.07 -22.04
C LYS A 341 -10.40 23.93 -21.04
N LEU A 342 -10.92 24.08 -19.83
CA LEU A 342 -10.75 23.12 -18.74
C LEU A 342 -11.48 21.81 -19.04
N LEU A 343 -10.71 20.74 -19.22
CA LEU A 343 -11.23 19.38 -19.43
C LEU A 343 -11.46 18.67 -18.09
N CYS A 344 -10.45 18.67 -17.22
CA CYS A 344 -10.59 18.13 -15.86
C CYS A 344 -9.58 18.71 -14.88
N SER A 345 -9.86 18.51 -13.60
CA SER A 345 -8.94 18.78 -12.49
C SER A 345 -8.75 17.49 -11.72
N GLU A 346 -7.52 17.00 -11.65
CA GLU A 346 -7.19 15.76 -10.94
C GLU A 346 -6.12 15.98 -9.88
N ARG A 347 -6.18 15.16 -8.83
CA ARG A 347 -5.09 15.02 -7.86
C ARG A 347 -4.15 13.92 -8.35
N LEU A 348 -2.86 14.21 -8.40
CA LEU A 348 -1.85 13.20 -8.74
C LEU A 348 -1.13 12.77 -7.47
N ASP A 349 -1.27 11.48 -7.13
CA ASP A 349 -0.72 10.88 -5.91
C ASP A 349 0.81 11.02 -5.80
N ASN A 350 1.49 11.13 -6.94
CA ASN A 350 2.94 11.18 -7.02
C ASN A 350 3.53 12.60 -6.94
N LEU A 351 2.72 13.66 -6.87
CA LEU A 351 3.23 15.03 -6.76
C LEU A 351 3.35 15.48 -5.31
N PRO A 352 4.37 16.30 -4.95
CA PRO A 352 4.45 16.83 -3.60
C PRO A 352 3.21 17.67 -3.25
N PRO A 353 2.73 17.65 -2.00
CA PRO A 353 1.68 18.53 -1.51
C PRO A 353 1.96 19.96 -1.93
N GLY A 354 0.93 20.74 -2.26
CA GLY A 354 1.04 22.10 -2.78
C GLY A 354 1.47 22.20 -4.25
N ALA A 355 1.87 21.09 -4.91
CA ALA A 355 2.14 21.09 -6.34
C ALA A 355 0.88 21.45 -7.12
N THR A 356 0.96 22.52 -7.89
CA THR A 356 -0.08 22.99 -8.77
C THR A 356 0.44 22.98 -10.19
N ALA A 357 -0.30 22.40 -11.11
CA ALA A 357 -0.01 22.51 -12.53
C ALA A 357 -1.27 22.85 -13.32
N VAL A 358 -1.13 23.70 -14.32
CA VAL A 358 -2.16 23.95 -15.33
C VAL A 358 -1.53 23.61 -16.67
N ILE A 359 -1.93 22.49 -17.25
CA ILE A 359 -1.41 21.95 -18.51
C ILE A 359 -2.42 22.25 -19.61
N ASN A 360 -2.01 22.92 -20.68
CA ASN A 360 -2.80 23.09 -21.88
C ASN A 360 -2.27 22.20 -23.00
N PHE A 361 -3.10 21.28 -23.48
CA PHE A 361 -2.82 20.41 -24.61
C PHE A 361 -3.35 21.04 -25.89
N GLU A 362 -2.50 21.17 -26.91
CA GLU A 362 -2.92 21.50 -28.27
C GLU A 362 -3.43 20.25 -28.99
N GLU A 363 -2.69 19.13 -28.86
CA GLU A 363 -3.05 17.83 -29.40
C GLU A 363 -2.88 16.70 -28.37
N VAL A 364 -4.00 16.09 -27.95
CA VAL A 364 -4.00 14.91 -27.08
C VAL A 364 -5.23 14.04 -27.35
N GLU A 365 -5.07 12.72 -27.22
CA GLU A 365 -6.22 11.80 -27.21
C GLU A 365 -7.06 12.06 -25.96
N ILE A 366 -8.38 12.16 -26.11
CA ILE A 366 -9.32 12.26 -24.99
C ILE A 366 -10.05 10.93 -24.88
N ASN A 367 -10.33 10.49 -23.66
CA ASN A 367 -11.06 9.25 -23.44
C ASN A 367 -12.49 9.29 -24.02
N GLU A 368 -13.12 8.12 -24.16
CA GLU A 368 -14.44 7.99 -24.79
C GLU A 368 -15.54 8.81 -24.10
N SER A 369 -15.47 8.97 -22.78
CA SER A 369 -16.43 9.75 -21.98
C SER A 369 -16.18 11.26 -21.96
N TRP A 370 -15.14 11.73 -22.66
CA TRP A 370 -14.73 13.13 -22.73
C TRP A 370 -14.48 13.79 -21.35
N THR A 371 -13.97 13.01 -20.40
CA THR A 371 -13.73 13.47 -19.03
C THR A 371 -12.26 13.73 -18.73
N ARG A 372 -11.34 13.15 -19.50
CA ARG A 372 -9.90 13.27 -19.25
C ARG A 372 -9.06 12.96 -20.48
N PRO A 373 -7.82 13.48 -20.56
CA PRO A 373 -6.87 13.03 -21.54
C PRO A 373 -6.52 11.54 -21.36
N ALA A 374 -6.14 10.88 -22.44
CA ALA A 374 -5.84 9.46 -22.49
C ALA A 374 -4.68 9.16 -23.46
N GLY A 375 -4.36 7.88 -23.60
CA GLY A 375 -3.33 7.41 -24.54
C GLY A 375 -1.91 7.40 -23.98
N ARG A 376 -0.96 6.97 -24.81
CA ARG A 376 0.47 6.89 -24.43
C ARG A 376 1.10 8.28 -24.37
N ARG A 377 0.67 9.19 -25.25
CA ARG A 377 1.20 10.56 -25.33
C ARG A 377 0.92 11.33 -24.04
N PHE A 378 -0.31 11.28 -23.53
CA PHE A 378 -0.68 11.87 -22.25
C PHE A 378 0.19 11.36 -21.08
N ARG A 379 0.37 10.03 -20.97
CA ARG A 379 1.23 9.45 -19.92
C ARG A 379 2.69 9.94 -20.02
N SER A 380 3.20 10.08 -21.24
CA SER A 380 4.54 10.63 -21.47
C SER A 380 4.63 12.10 -21.06
N ILE A 381 3.59 12.90 -21.34
CA ILE A 381 3.52 14.30 -20.93
C ILE A 381 3.45 14.40 -19.41
N LEU A 382 2.60 13.62 -18.74
CA LEU A 382 2.55 13.59 -17.27
C LEU A 382 3.88 13.18 -16.64
N LYS A 383 4.58 12.19 -17.20
CA LYS A 383 5.91 11.80 -16.72
C LYS A 383 6.95 12.92 -16.91
N SER A 384 6.84 13.67 -18.00
CA SER A 384 7.69 14.83 -18.26
C SER A 384 7.38 15.95 -17.27
N LEU A 385 6.09 16.26 -17.08
CA LEU A 385 5.61 17.24 -16.10
C LEU A 385 6.06 16.88 -14.68
N ASP A 386 5.94 15.62 -14.28
CA ASP A 386 6.43 15.11 -13.00
C ASP A 386 7.93 15.37 -12.85
N SER A 387 8.71 15.11 -13.91
CA SER A 387 10.15 15.42 -13.92
C SER A 387 10.43 16.93 -13.77
N TYR A 388 9.63 17.80 -14.41
CA TYR A 388 9.76 19.26 -14.27
C TYR A 388 9.34 19.74 -12.88
N LEU A 389 8.24 19.22 -12.32
CA LEU A 389 7.77 19.53 -10.98
C LEU A 389 8.79 19.05 -9.93
N VAL A 390 9.39 17.88 -10.11
CA VAL A 390 10.49 17.39 -9.25
C VAL A 390 11.70 18.31 -9.36
N ARG A 391 12.11 18.75 -10.56
CA ARG A 391 13.22 19.70 -10.72
C ARG A 391 12.92 21.06 -10.09
N LEU A 392 11.72 21.59 -10.30
CA LEU A 392 11.28 22.85 -9.70
C LEU A 392 11.25 22.73 -8.19
N PHE A 393 10.74 21.60 -7.69
CA PHE A 393 10.79 21.26 -6.28
C PHE A 393 12.23 21.29 -5.82
N GLU A 394 13.13 20.50 -6.40
CA GLU A 394 14.58 20.39 -6.10
C GLU A 394 15.35 21.73 -6.12
N GLY A 395 14.84 22.74 -6.82
CA GLY A 395 15.39 24.10 -6.84
C GLY A 395 14.97 24.98 -5.66
N LEU A 396 13.95 24.60 -4.88
CA LEU A 396 13.41 25.39 -3.79
C LEU A 396 14.42 25.59 -2.66
N ASN A 397 14.45 26.80 -2.12
CA ASN A 397 15.21 27.15 -0.92
C ASN A 397 14.22 27.56 0.17
N LEU A 398 13.74 26.56 0.92
CA LEU A 398 12.66 26.71 1.89
C LEU A 398 13.19 27.14 3.26
N LYS A 399 12.51 28.08 3.90
CA LYS A 399 12.66 28.36 5.34
C LYS A 399 11.70 27.47 6.14
N ALA A 400 12.00 27.27 7.43
CA ALA A 400 11.12 26.49 8.33
C ALA A 400 9.68 27.02 8.34
N GLU A 401 9.51 28.34 8.32
CA GLU A 401 8.21 29.04 8.35
C GLU A 401 7.36 28.80 7.08
N ASP A 402 7.99 28.46 5.96
CA ASP A 402 7.32 28.20 4.68
C ASP A 402 6.92 26.73 4.55
N LEU A 403 7.35 25.84 5.47
CA LEU A 403 6.90 24.46 5.51
C LEU A 403 5.52 24.34 6.16
N TYR A 404 4.66 23.58 5.51
CA TYR A 404 3.36 23.17 6.03
C TYR A 404 3.38 21.66 6.35
N PRO A 405 2.52 21.20 7.28
CA PRO A 405 2.59 19.83 7.83
C PRO A 405 2.53 18.72 6.77
N ALA A 406 1.76 18.92 5.69
CA ALA A 406 1.64 17.92 4.63
C ALA A 406 2.95 17.75 3.84
N LEU A 407 3.67 18.84 3.56
CA LEU A 407 4.95 18.79 2.87
C LEU A 407 6.03 18.17 3.76
N GLU A 408 6.06 18.55 5.04
CA GLU A 408 6.93 17.95 6.05
C GLU A 408 6.70 16.44 6.13
N ALA A 409 5.45 16.00 6.31
CA ALA A 409 5.09 14.59 6.37
C ALA A 409 5.48 13.80 5.11
N ARG A 410 5.42 14.42 3.92
CA ARG A 410 5.86 13.77 2.68
C ARG A 410 7.38 13.67 2.59
N ILE A 411 8.10 14.73 2.95
CA ILE A 411 9.55 14.69 3.02
C ILE A 411 9.97 13.61 4.03
N GLU A 412 9.32 13.55 5.19
CA GLU A 412 9.50 12.47 6.17
C GLU A 412 9.19 11.09 5.60
N GLU A 413 8.05 10.88 4.92
CA GLU A 413 7.64 9.56 4.42
C GLU A 413 8.60 9.03 3.34
N HIS A 414 8.81 9.81 2.28
CA HIS A 414 9.63 9.38 1.15
C HIS A 414 11.08 9.22 1.56
N PHE A 415 11.59 10.17 2.34
CA PHE A 415 12.99 10.16 2.69
C PHE A 415 13.29 9.24 3.87
N LEU A 416 12.55 9.34 4.98
CA LEU A 416 12.84 8.57 6.20
C LEU A 416 12.34 7.12 6.14
N LYS A 417 11.21 6.83 5.47
CA LYS A 417 10.63 5.47 5.48
C LYS A 417 11.03 4.63 4.26
N ARG A 418 11.15 5.23 3.08
CA ARG A 418 11.42 4.50 1.82
C ARG A 418 12.90 4.45 1.43
N ASN A 419 13.77 5.12 2.19
CA ASN A 419 15.22 5.16 1.99
C ASN A 419 15.63 5.66 0.59
N GLU A 420 14.79 6.50 -0.02
CA GLU A 420 15.04 7.12 -1.32
C GLU A 420 16.20 8.14 -1.23
N PRO A 421 16.93 8.41 -2.33
CA PRO A 421 17.94 9.46 -2.33
C PRO A 421 17.35 10.83 -1.99
N LEU A 422 18.06 11.60 -1.16
CA LEU A 422 17.65 12.91 -0.65
C LEU A 422 17.50 13.90 -1.82
N PRO A 423 16.30 14.43 -2.10
CA PRO A 423 16.18 15.57 -3.01
C PRO A 423 16.96 16.75 -2.44
N ASN A 424 17.63 17.54 -3.28
CA ASN A 424 18.47 18.66 -2.84
C ASN A 424 17.77 19.63 -1.87
N VAL A 425 16.45 19.76 -1.97
CA VAL A 425 15.61 20.61 -1.09
C VAL A 425 15.53 20.04 0.29
N ALA A 426 15.19 18.76 0.42
CA ALA A 426 15.10 18.11 1.73
C ALA A 426 16.44 18.16 2.47
N ALA A 427 17.56 18.27 1.74
CA ALA A 427 18.88 18.42 2.34
C ALA A 427 19.14 19.82 2.91
N ARG A 428 18.41 20.82 2.41
CA ARG A 428 18.50 22.23 2.78
C ARG A 428 17.39 22.66 3.74
N VAL A 429 16.31 21.88 3.84
CA VAL A 429 15.22 22.14 4.79
C VAL A 429 15.68 21.89 6.22
N PRO A 430 15.48 22.85 7.13
CA PRO A 430 15.80 22.70 8.53
C PRO A 430 14.77 21.79 9.24
N LEU A 431 15.04 20.48 9.27
CA LEU A 431 14.14 19.43 9.81
C LEU A 431 14.58 18.87 11.16
N PHE A 432 15.86 18.99 11.51
CA PHE A 432 16.44 18.32 12.65
C PHE A 432 16.54 19.30 13.82
N PRO A 433 15.62 19.23 14.81
CA PRO A 433 15.70 20.08 15.99
C PRO A 433 16.94 19.74 16.81
N THR A 434 17.62 20.76 17.30
CA THR A 434 18.67 20.65 18.32
C THR A 434 18.12 21.00 19.69
N LEU A 435 18.84 20.58 20.72
CA LEU A 435 18.46 20.81 22.12
C LEU A 435 18.44 22.30 22.51
N ASP A 436 19.18 23.15 21.81
CA ASP A 436 19.15 24.61 21.95
C ASP A 436 18.02 25.30 21.17
N GLY A 437 17.16 24.53 20.47
CA GLY A 437 16.01 25.01 19.72
C GLY A 437 16.30 25.47 18.29
N GLU A 438 17.54 25.33 17.79
CA GLU A 438 17.83 25.53 16.36
C GLU A 438 17.23 24.37 15.53
N LEU A 439 16.82 24.65 14.30
CA LEU A 439 16.47 23.61 13.33
C LEU A 439 17.61 23.52 12.30
N LEU A 440 18.27 22.36 12.27
CA LEU A 440 19.35 22.09 11.33
C LEU A 440 18.82 21.37 10.09
N ASN A 441 19.39 21.70 8.94
CA ASN A 441 19.15 20.93 7.72
C ASN A 441 20.13 19.77 7.59
N PHE A 442 19.79 18.78 6.75
CA PHE A 442 20.61 17.57 6.62
C PHE A 442 22.05 17.89 6.21
N ASN A 443 22.29 18.86 5.32
CA ASN A 443 23.64 19.26 4.92
C ASN A 443 24.46 19.80 6.10
N ARG A 444 23.85 20.58 6.99
CA ARG A 444 24.49 21.09 8.21
C ARG A 444 24.71 19.99 9.24
N VAL A 445 23.83 18.99 9.28
CA VAL A 445 24.03 17.77 10.09
C VAL A 445 25.21 16.95 9.54
N LEU A 446 25.28 16.68 8.24
CA LEU A 446 26.42 15.98 7.60
C LEU A 446 27.77 16.70 7.81
N ALA A 447 27.75 18.04 7.92
CA ALA A 447 28.96 18.83 8.15
C ALA A 447 29.49 18.73 9.59
N LEU A 448 28.76 18.08 10.51
CA LEU A 448 29.22 17.83 11.87
C LEU A 448 30.25 16.71 11.92
N LYS A 449 31.27 16.87 12.77
CA LYS A 449 32.28 15.83 13.01
C LYS A 449 31.74 14.65 13.80
N LYS A 450 30.87 14.92 14.77
CA LYS A 450 30.22 13.96 15.68
C LYS A 450 28.82 14.45 15.99
N ILE A 451 27.86 13.54 16.09
CA ILE A 451 26.45 13.85 16.33
C ILE A 451 25.95 13.00 17.48
N ALA A 452 25.49 13.67 18.53
CA ALA A 452 24.74 13.05 19.60
C ALA A 452 23.24 13.16 19.28
N MET A 453 22.52 12.05 19.42
CA MET A 453 21.08 11.92 19.18
C MET A 453 20.35 11.92 20.54
N GLY A 454 19.06 12.26 20.69
CA GLY A 454 18.32 11.97 21.94
C GLY A 454 16.89 12.51 22.06
N ASP A 455 15.92 11.67 22.45
CA ASP A 455 14.49 12.00 22.67
C ASP A 455 14.14 12.19 24.14
N GLN A 456 14.94 11.62 25.05
CA GLN A 456 14.64 11.50 26.49
C GLN A 456 15.74 12.09 27.37
N ILE A 457 16.25 13.26 27.01
CA ILE A 457 17.32 13.89 27.78
C ILE A 457 16.70 14.87 28.76
N GLU A 458 16.51 14.41 29.99
CA GLU A 458 16.26 15.28 31.13
C GLU A 458 17.59 15.90 31.56
N LEU A 459 17.84 17.14 31.14
CA LEU A 459 18.98 17.89 31.61
C LEU A 459 18.70 18.46 33.00
N SER A 460 19.59 18.15 33.94
CA SER A 460 19.63 18.85 35.22
C SER A 460 19.94 20.33 34.98
N GLU A 461 19.19 21.24 35.62
CA GLU A 461 19.42 22.69 35.57
C GLU A 461 20.85 23.10 35.96
N ARG A 462 21.59 22.20 36.63
CA ARG A 462 22.95 22.41 37.11
C ARG A 462 24.03 22.10 36.09
N VAL A 463 23.71 21.45 34.98
CA VAL A 463 24.63 21.23 33.84
C VAL A 463 24.52 22.45 32.92
N PRO A 464 25.54 23.33 32.85
CA PRO A 464 25.46 24.51 32.00
C PRO A 464 25.14 24.15 30.53
N GLY A 465 24.25 24.90 29.88
CA GLY A 465 23.83 24.61 28.50
C GLY A 465 24.96 24.64 27.45
N HIS A 466 26.07 25.33 27.71
CA HIS A 466 27.25 25.33 26.84
C HIS A 466 28.08 24.03 26.93
N LEU A 467 27.69 23.08 27.79
CA LEU A 467 28.29 21.75 27.93
C LEU A 467 27.59 20.68 27.10
N LEU A 468 26.43 21.02 26.55
CA LEU A 468 25.81 20.17 25.57
C LEU A 468 26.68 20.22 24.32
N PRO A 469 27.00 19.08 23.70
CA PRO A 469 27.63 19.08 22.39
C PRO A 469 26.87 20.05 21.50
N GLU A 470 27.60 20.90 20.77
CA GLU A 470 27.02 22.05 20.05
C GLU A 470 25.82 21.69 19.16
N ARG A 471 25.59 20.41 18.83
CA ARG A 471 24.47 19.95 17.99
C ARG A 471 23.91 18.60 18.44
N MET A 472 23.51 18.48 19.71
CA MET A 472 22.69 17.35 20.14
C MET A 472 21.30 17.43 19.47
N LEU A 473 21.02 16.48 18.58
CA LEU A 473 19.78 16.42 17.82
C LEU A 473 18.67 15.78 18.67
N LEU A 474 17.58 16.53 18.86
CA LEU A 474 16.36 16.03 19.47
C LEU A 474 15.69 15.01 18.55
N TYR A 475 15.33 13.88 19.14
CA TYR A 475 15.06 12.67 18.39
C TYR A 475 13.57 12.46 18.08
N SER A 476 13.32 11.88 16.91
CA SER A 476 12.16 11.03 16.68
C SER A 476 12.69 9.66 16.23
N GLN A 477 12.03 8.57 16.64
CA GLN A 477 12.41 7.20 16.27
C GLN A 477 12.56 7.00 14.75
N LYS A 478 11.84 7.80 13.96
CA LYS A 478 11.90 7.81 12.50
C LYS A 478 13.19 8.43 11.95
N HIS A 479 13.68 9.53 12.54
CA HIS A 479 14.90 10.23 12.09
C HIS A 479 16.18 9.40 12.33
N HIS A 480 16.17 8.55 13.36
CA HIS A 480 17.34 7.76 13.74
C HIS A 480 17.74 6.67 12.77
N GLN A 481 16.78 5.92 12.25
CA GLN A 481 17.08 4.87 11.28
C GLN A 481 17.75 5.48 10.05
N LEU A 482 17.29 6.65 9.62
CA LEU A 482 17.88 7.34 8.48
C LEU A 482 19.28 7.89 8.79
N LEU A 483 19.45 8.58 9.93
CA LEU A 483 20.73 9.13 10.33
C LEU A 483 21.76 8.01 10.55
N SER A 484 21.37 6.87 11.11
CA SER A 484 22.28 5.73 11.30
C SER A 484 22.70 5.06 10.00
N VAL A 485 21.80 4.94 9.01
CA VAL A 485 22.14 4.45 7.67
C VAL A 485 23.12 5.39 6.94
N ARG A 486 22.95 6.71 7.09
CA ARG A 486 23.71 7.70 6.29
C ARG A 486 24.99 8.20 6.95
N LEU A 487 25.01 8.35 8.27
CA LEU A 487 26.13 8.90 9.04
C LEU A 487 27.00 7.81 9.67
N GLY A 488 26.45 6.60 9.89
CA GLY A 488 27.16 5.46 10.44
C GLY A 488 27.98 5.82 11.68
N ASN A 489 29.31 5.74 11.54
CA ASN A 489 30.29 5.95 12.59
C ASN A 489 30.35 7.39 13.16
N GLN A 490 29.68 8.37 12.53
CA GLN A 490 29.60 9.74 13.05
C GLN A 490 28.56 9.89 14.18
N LEU A 491 27.72 8.87 14.40
CA LEU A 491 26.79 8.81 15.51
C LEU A 491 27.49 8.21 16.74
N GLU A 492 27.40 8.90 17.87
CA GLU A 492 27.89 8.38 19.15
C GLU A 492 26.77 7.64 19.92
N ASP A 493 27.13 6.57 20.64
CA ASP A 493 26.18 5.85 21.51
C ASP A 493 25.82 6.74 22.70
N LEU A 494 24.55 7.13 22.71
CA LEU A 494 23.89 7.90 23.77
C LEU A 494 24.10 7.34 25.17
N ARG A 495 24.26 6.02 25.33
CA ARG A 495 24.32 5.39 26.65
C ARG A 495 25.57 5.80 27.42
N ASP A 496 26.71 5.89 26.75
CA ASP A 496 27.96 6.31 27.38
C ASP A 496 27.90 7.80 27.77
N PHE A 497 27.29 8.62 26.91
CA PHE A 497 27.06 10.04 27.17
C PHE A 497 26.05 10.28 28.30
N GLN A 498 24.93 9.54 28.35
CA GLN A 498 23.95 9.60 29.43
C GLN A 498 24.55 9.15 30.76
N GLN A 499 25.34 8.08 30.77
CA GLN A 499 26.07 7.65 31.96
C GLN A 499 27.08 8.71 32.41
N HIS A 500 27.76 9.36 31.47
CA HIS A 500 28.67 10.46 31.77
C HIS A 500 27.92 11.64 32.37
N LEU A 501 26.85 12.13 31.75
CA LEU A 501 26.02 13.23 32.26
C LEU A 501 25.42 12.91 33.64
N ALA A 502 24.94 11.68 33.86
CA ALA A 502 24.41 11.26 35.16
C ALA A 502 25.49 11.18 36.24
N ARG A 503 26.72 10.74 35.90
CA ARG A 503 27.87 10.76 36.81
C ARG A 503 28.28 12.20 37.14
N LEU A 504 28.30 13.07 36.13
CA LEU A 504 28.66 14.48 36.26
C LEU A 504 27.64 15.21 37.14
N ASP A 505 26.34 15.00 36.93
CA ASP A 505 25.29 15.56 37.79
C ASP A 505 25.41 15.05 39.24
N LYS A 506 25.68 13.76 39.43
CA LYS A 506 25.94 13.19 40.77
C LYS A 506 27.17 13.80 41.45
N GLN A 507 28.23 14.09 40.69
CA GLN A 507 29.46 14.72 41.19
C GLN A 507 29.27 16.21 41.48
N LEU A 508 28.52 16.93 40.65
CA LEU A 508 28.13 18.32 40.94
C LEU A 508 27.25 18.42 42.19
N ASN A 509 26.44 17.39 42.47
CA ASN A 509 25.65 17.29 43.69
C ASN A 509 26.47 16.94 44.95
N ASN A 510 27.69 16.40 44.79
CA ASN A 510 28.61 16.06 45.88
C ASN A 510 30.05 16.49 45.51
N PRO A 511 30.35 17.80 45.50
CA PRO A 511 31.63 18.31 45.04
C PRO A 511 32.76 17.82 45.94
N LEU A 512 33.83 17.30 45.35
CA LEU A 512 35.04 16.91 46.06
C LEU A 512 35.91 18.15 46.33
N GLU A 513 36.55 18.17 47.50
CA GLU A 513 37.59 19.15 47.75
C GLU A 513 38.89 18.73 47.03
N PRO A 514 39.61 19.67 46.39
CA PRO A 514 40.88 19.40 45.74
C PRO A 514 41.98 19.18 46.82
N LYS A 515 42.07 17.95 47.31
CA LYS A 515 43.03 17.51 48.34
C LYS A 515 43.87 16.36 47.83
N LEU A 516 45.08 16.22 48.35
CA LEU A 516 45.93 15.08 47.97
C LEU A 516 45.29 13.77 48.44
N GLY A 517 44.99 12.88 47.50
CA GLY A 517 44.49 11.53 47.79
C GLY A 517 45.58 10.54 48.22
N ARG A 518 46.81 11.01 48.43
CA ARG A 518 48.00 10.19 48.69
C ARG A 518 48.78 10.76 49.86
N GLU A 519 49.35 9.88 50.69
CA GLU A 519 50.32 10.28 51.71
C GLU A 519 51.60 10.77 51.02
N VAL A 520 52.05 11.94 51.45
CA VAL A 520 53.25 12.63 50.96
C VAL A 520 54.08 13.07 52.17
N ASP A 521 55.40 13.10 52.03
CA ASP A 521 56.32 13.43 53.13
C ASP A 521 56.34 14.93 53.45
N HIS A 522 56.02 15.77 52.45
CA HIS A 522 55.94 17.22 52.63
C HIS A 522 54.88 17.83 51.74
N SER A 523 53.93 18.57 52.30
CA SER A 523 52.87 19.26 51.56
C SER A 523 52.78 20.76 51.88
N ASP A 524 52.19 21.51 50.95
CA ASP A 524 51.78 22.90 51.12
C ASP A 524 50.37 23.08 50.55
N THR A 525 49.57 23.91 51.22
CA THR A 525 48.21 24.22 50.77
C THR A 525 48.23 25.44 49.85
N LEU A 526 47.49 25.35 48.75
CA LEU A 526 47.29 26.43 47.81
C LEU A 526 45.92 27.04 48.09
N ASN A 527 45.88 28.15 48.83
CA ASN A 527 44.64 28.86 49.11
C ASN A 527 44.76 30.32 48.69
N ARG A 528 44.12 30.67 47.56
CA ARG A 528 43.98 32.01 46.99
C ARG A 528 42.50 32.20 46.62
N ASP A 529 42.04 33.45 46.51
CA ASP A 529 40.62 33.77 46.26
C ASP A 529 39.99 33.00 45.09
N ASP A 530 40.76 32.68 44.04
CA ASP A 530 40.33 31.95 42.85
C ASP A 530 40.94 30.54 42.71
N LEU A 531 41.87 30.13 43.60
CA LEU A 531 42.61 28.87 43.53
C LEU A 531 42.56 28.13 44.87
N LYS A 532 42.05 26.91 44.86
CA LYS A 532 42.05 25.99 46.00
C LYS A 532 42.80 24.72 45.64
N GLY A 533 43.64 24.21 46.52
CA GLY A 533 44.32 22.95 46.29
C GLY A 533 45.40 22.63 47.30
N GLU A 534 46.12 21.56 47.02
CA GLU A 534 47.25 21.10 47.81
C GLU A 534 48.34 20.56 46.87
N ILE A 535 49.60 20.78 47.24
CA ILE A 535 50.77 20.24 46.54
C ILE A 535 51.63 19.48 47.54
N GLY A 536 52.31 18.43 47.09
CA GLY A 536 53.09 17.57 47.96
C GLY A 536 54.24 16.87 47.26
N LEU A 537 55.26 16.49 48.03
CA LEU A 537 56.47 15.81 47.59
C LEU A 537 56.59 14.44 48.28
N ASP A 538 57.00 13.43 47.50
CA ASP A 538 57.24 12.05 47.95
C ASP A 538 58.74 11.74 47.86
N PHE A 539 59.40 11.73 49.01
CA PHE A 539 60.84 11.52 49.16
C PHE A 539 61.25 10.07 48.92
N GLY A 540 60.32 9.11 49.11
CA GLY A 540 60.57 7.69 48.89
C GLY A 540 60.71 7.31 47.41
N ARG A 541 60.24 8.18 46.49
CA ARG A 541 60.26 7.92 45.04
C ARG A 541 61.02 8.99 44.26
N PRO A 542 62.24 8.70 43.77
CA PRO A 542 62.99 9.66 42.96
C PRO A 542 62.33 9.87 41.59
N GLY A 543 62.36 11.12 41.11
CA GLY A 543 61.96 11.49 39.74
C GLY A 543 61.42 12.91 39.61
N PRO A 544 61.57 13.59 38.45
CA PRO A 544 61.12 14.97 38.25
C PRO A 544 59.62 15.12 37.92
N SER A 545 58.89 14.00 37.91
CA SER A 545 57.48 13.93 37.49
C SER A 545 56.54 14.32 38.62
N VAL A 546 55.56 15.14 38.30
CA VAL A 546 54.48 15.56 39.18
C VAL A 546 53.15 15.16 38.57
N TRP A 547 52.34 14.46 39.35
CA TRP A 547 50.95 14.13 39.00
C TRP A 547 50.05 15.26 39.47
N VAL A 548 49.29 15.85 38.56
CA VAL A 548 48.41 16.98 38.82
C VAL A 548 46.97 16.59 38.53
N ASP A 549 46.17 16.54 39.59
CA ASP A 549 44.74 16.31 39.56
C ASP A 549 44.04 17.68 39.44
N LEU A 550 43.36 17.92 38.32
CA LEU A 550 42.70 19.18 37.99
C LEU A 550 41.19 19.08 38.21
N TYR A 551 40.70 19.94 39.09
CA TYR A 551 39.30 20.01 39.47
C TYR A 551 38.63 21.25 38.90
N TYR A 552 37.35 21.11 38.52
CA TYR A 552 36.46 22.22 38.21
C TYR A 552 35.17 22.07 39.01
N ARG A 553 34.88 23.06 39.87
CA ARG A 553 33.71 23.06 40.78
C ARG A 553 33.54 21.75 41.58
N GLY A 554 34.65 21.15 42.00
CA GLY A 554 34.71 19.91 42.78
C GLY A 554 34.60 18.62 41.97
N VAL A 555 34.62 18.71 40.64
CA VAL A 555 34.68 17.55 39.74
C VAL A 555 36.12 17.36 39.26
N LEU A 556 36.71 16.18 39.47
CA LEU A 556 38.01 15.82 38.89
C LEU A 556 37.82 15.63 37.38
N LEU A 557 38.47 16.49 36.59
CA LEU A 557 38.37 16.45 35.13
C LEU A 557 39.56 15.78 34.48
N GLU A 558 40.76 15.99 35.02
CA GLU A 558 41.98 15.54 34.36
C GLU A 558 43.09 15.21 35.35
N GLU A 559 43.84 14.15 35.07
CA GLU A 559 45.09 13.80 35.75
C GLU A 559 46.25 13.96 34.75
N VAL A 560 47.25 14.77 35.09
CA VAL A 560 48.35 15.09 34.17
C VAL A 560 49.69 14.78 34.82
N ASP A 561 50.56 14.03 34.14
CA ASP A 561 51.97 13.86 34.53
C ASP A 561 52.82 14.94 33.83
N VAL A 562 53.43 15.82 34.63
CA VAL A 562 54.23 16.94 34.15
C VAL A 562 55.56 16.99 34.87
N LYS A 563 56.64 17.28 34.14
CA LYS A 563 57.96 17.53 34.75
C LYS A 563 58.02 18.92 35.38
N MET A 564 57.76 19.00 36.69
CA MET A 564 57.76 20.26 37.44
C MET A 564 58.87 20.34 38.49
N THR A 565 59.33 19.21 39.02
CA THR A 565 60.37 19.11 40.05
C THR A 565 61.73 18.74 39.45
N LYS A 566 62.81 18.87 40.22
CA LYS A 566 64.15 18.48 39.77
C LYS A 566 64.52 17.05 40.15
N LEU A 567 64.12 16.61 41.35
CA LEU A 567 64.64 15.36 41.94
C LEU A 567 63.56 14.47 42.53
N VAL A 568 62.52 15.07 43.09
CA VAL A 568 61.52 14.37 43.92
C VAL A 568 60.19 14.32 43.19
N ARG A 569 59.50 13.18 43.23
CA ARG A 569 58.15 13.11 42.66
C ARG A 569 57.20 14.00 43.44
N GLY A 570 56.27 14.62 42.73
CA GLY A 570 55.25 15.45 43.35
C GLY A 570 53.84 15.01 43.02
N TYR A 571 52.91 15.48 43.83
CA TYR A 571 51.47 15.33 43.62
C TYR A 571 50.81 16.68 43.85
N ALA A 572 49.84 17.04 43.02
CA ALA A 572 49.05 18.25 43.17
C ALA A 572 47.59 17.91 42.96
N ALA A 573 46.72 18.49 43.77
CA ALA A 573 45.28 18.48 43.56
C ALA A 573 44.80 19.93 43.58
N VAL A 574 44.32 20.46 42.45
CA VAL A 574 44.04 21.90 42.33
C VAL A 574 42.77 22.21 41.56
N GLN A 575 42.07 23.25 42.03
CA GLN A 575 40.92 23.87 41.40
C GLN A 575 41.16 25.36 41.25
N LEU A 576 41.04 25.87 40.03
CA LEU A 576 41.04 27.30 39.75
C LEU A 576 39.70 27.68 39.12
N GLU A 577 38.97 28.63 39.69
CA GLU A 577 37.60 28.98 39.29
C GLU A 577 37.47 29.39 37.82
N ARG A 578 38.54 29.95 37.26
CA ARG A 578 38.60 30.43 35.87
C ARG A 578 38.98 29.36 34.85
N LEU A 579 39.41 28.17 35.28
CA LEU A 579 39.65 27.08 34.34
C LEU A 579 38.34 26.71 33.68
N ARG A 580 38.41 26.43 32.38
CA ARG A 580 37.27 25.92 31.63
C ARG A 580 37.51 24.45 31.32
N PRO A 581 36.53 23.58 31.59
CA PRO A 581 36.50 22.25 31.00
C PRO A 581 36.58 22.35 29.48
N ASP A 582 37.13 21.33 28.83
CA ASP A 582 36.97 21.20 27.38
C ASP A 582 35.52 20.88 26.99
N ALA A 583 35.23 20.90 25.69
CA ALA A 583 33.87 20.70 25.17
C ALA A 583 33.28 19.31 25.50
N GLU A 584 34.12 18.33 25.84
CA GLU A 584 33.70 16.95 26.16
C GLU A 584 33.65 16.69 27.67
N TRP A 585 34.04 17.66 28.54
CA TRP A 585 34.19 17.48 29.99
C TRP A 585 35.12 16.32 30.39
N MET A 586 36.06 15.98 29.51
CA MET A 586 37.06 14.93 29.73
C MET A 586 38.43 15.50 30.08
N GLY A 587 38.57 16.83 30.07
CA GLY A 587 39.82 17.51 30.40
C GLY A 587 39.64 19.00 30.60
N ILE A 588 40.76 19.70 30.75
CA ILE A 588 40.82 21.16 30.87
C ILE A 588 41.28 21.80 29.57
N GLU A 589 40.60 22.86 29.14
CA GLU A 589 40.94 23.64 27.95
C GLU A 589 42.40 24.14 28.02
N ARG A 590 43.19 23.91 26.96
CA ARG A 590 44.63 24.25 26.91
C ARG A 590 44.88 25.72 26.54
N ASP A 591 44.20 26.61 27.22
CA ASP A 591 44.24 28.06 27.00
C ASP A 591 45.41 28.75 27.73
N GLU A 592 45.46 30.08 27.67
CA GLU A 592 46.44 30.87 28.42
C GLU A 592 46.26 30.76 29.94
N THR A 593 45.05 30.46 30.43
CA THR A 593 44.77 30.25 31.85
C THR A 593 45.44 28.97 32.36
N TYR A 594 45.32 27.89 31.60
CA TYR A 594 45.99 26.62 31.87
C TYR A 594 47.51 26.77 31.94
N LYS A 595 48.12 27.44 30.95
CA LYS A 595 49.58 27.69 30.95
C LYS A 595 50.05 28.46 32.18
N LYS A 596 49.29 29.49 32.58
CA LYS A 596 49.58 30.29 33.78
C LYS A 596 49.49 29.46 35.05
N LEU A 597 48.50 28.57 35.16
CA LEU A 597 48.39 27.64 36.28
C LEU A 597 49.60 26.70 36.34
N MET A 598 49.96 26.06 35.22
CA MET A 598 51.10 25.14 35.17
C MET A 598 52.42 25.83 35.53
N ALA A 599 52.64 27.06 35.06
CA ALA A 599 53.81 27.87 35.43
C ALA A 599 53.81 28.20 36.93
N PHE A 600 52.65 28.54 37.50
CA PHE A 600 52.50 28.79 38.93
C PHE A 600 52.79 27.54 39.76
N LEU A 601 52.24 26.38 39.40
CA LEU A 601 52.50 25.13 40.10
C LEU A 601 53.98 24.75 40.05
N LYS A 602 54.63 24.88 38.89
CA LYS A 602 56.07 24.65 38.77
C LYS A 602 56.89 25.53 39.72
N GLU A 603 56.52 26.79 39.85
CA GLU A 603 57.17 27.71 40.78
C GLU A 603 56.89 27.33 42.25
N ARG A 604 55.68 26.88 42.58
CA ARG A 604 55.33 26.43 43.93
C ARG A 604 56.05 25.13 44.30
N PHE A 605 56.12 24.16 43.41
CA PHE A 605 56.91 22.94 43.59
C PHE A 605 58.40 23.23 43.77
N ARG A 606 58.95 24.17 42.99
CA ARG A 606 60.33 24.63 43.20
C ARG A 606 60.54 25.16 44.62
N LYS A 607 59.65 26.05 45.08
CA LYS A 607 59.73 26.59 46.44
C LYS A 607 59.54 25.51 47.50
N LEU A 608 58.68 24.53 47.24
CA LEU A 608 58.45 23.40 48.12
C LEU A 608 59.71 22.53 48.22
N GLU A 609 60.36 22.16 47.11
CA GLU A 609 61.64 21.43 47.09
C GLU A 609 62.76 22.22 47.78
N GLU A 610 62.80 23.55 47.63
CA GLU A 610 63.77 24.39 48.34
C GLU A 610 63.50 24.45 49.86
N SER A 611 62.23 24.50 50.29
CA SER A 611 61.88 24.48 51.72
C SER A 611 62.25 23.17 52.42
N VAL A 612 62.37 22.06 51.68
CA VAL A 612 62.85 20.78 52.22
C VAL A 612 64.27 20.93 52.78
N LEU A 613 65.10 21.84 52.24
CA LEU A 613 66.44 22.07 52.76
C LEU A 613 66.44 22.63 54.20
N GLU A 614 65.36 23.25 54.64
CA GLU A 614 65.22 23.82 55.99
C GLU A 614 64.71 22.79 57.01
N LYS A 615 64.23 21.62 56.57
CA LYS A 615 63.65 20.56 57.41
C LYS A 615 64.68 19.59 57.96
N GLU A 616 64.77 19.43 59.28
CA GLU A 616 65.77 18.59 59.96
C GLU A 616 65.63 17.08 59.68
N ASP A 617 64.41 16.59 59.44
CA ASP A 617 64.02 15.17 59.27
C ASP A 617 64.27 14.59 57.87
N VAL A 618 64.89 15.36 56.98
CA VAL A 618 65.13 14.95 55.58
C VAL A 618 66.33 14.01 55.48
N PRO A 619 66.22 12.88 54.72
CA PRO A 619 67.33 11.97 54.50
C PRO A 619 68.58 12.68 53.94
N PRO A 620 69.79 12.39 54.47
CA PRO A 620 71.04 13.03 54.03
C PRO A 620 71.28 12.95 52.52
N GLU A 621 70.93 11.81 51.91
CA GLU A 621 71.03 11.61 50.46
C GLU A 621 70.18 12.61 49.68
N LEU A 622 68.91 12.76 50.07
CA LEU A 622 68.00 13.67 49.41
C LEU A 622 68.42 15.12 49.62
N PHE A 623 68.82 15.49 50.83
CA PHE A 623 69.32 16.81 51.17
C PHE A 623 70.52 17.21 50.29
N MET A 624 71.52 16.33 50.17
CA MET A 624 72.71 16.58 49.36
C MET A 624 72.39 16.70 47.86
N ARG A 625 71.46 15.88 47.35
CA ARG A 625 71.01 15.97 45.96
C ARG A 625 70.27 17.29 45.71
N LEU A 626 69.38 17.72 46.61
CA LEU A 626 68.67 19.00 46.50
C LEU A 626 69.62 20.20 46.52
N LEU A 627 70.62 20.21 47.41
CA LEU A 627 71.67 21.25 47.42
C LEU A 627 72.38 21.38 46.07
N GLN A 628 72.75 20.25 45.46
CA GLN A 628 73.37 20.23 44.13
C GLN A 628 72.40 20.72 43.05
N ALA A 629 71.18 20.21 43.03
CA ALA A 629 70.17 20.54 42.01
C ALA A 629 69.79 22.02 41.99
N TYR A 630 69.78 22.69 43.15
CA TYR A 630 69.49 24.12 43.28
C TYR A 630 70.73 25.01 43.41
N SER A 631 71.93 24.43 43.34
CA SER A 631 73.20 25.16 43.48
C SER A 631 73.24 26.02 44.76
N ARG A 632 72.63 25.54 45.84
CA ARG A 632 72.59 26.23 47.13
C ARG A 632 73.92 25.98 47.86
N PRO A 633 74.57 27.03 48.41
CA PRO A 633 75.87 26.85 49.03
C PRO A 633 75.72 26.16 50.39
N VAL A 634 76.53 25.12 50.63
CA VAL A 634 76.55 24.32 51.89
C VAL A 634 76.70 25.20 53.14
N LYS A 635 77.38 26.35 53.01
CA LYS A 635 77.57 27.33 54.09
C LYS A 635 76.28 27.88 54.69
N ASN A 636 75.16 27.79 53.96
CA ASN A 636 73.85 28.24 54.45
C ASN A 636 73.20 27.24 55.43
N TYR A 637 73.76 26.05 55.58
CA TYR A 637 73.26 24.99 56.46
C TYR A 637 74.40 24.47 57.34
N PRO A 638 74.89 25.29 58.30
CA PRO A 638 76.11 24.99 59.06
C PRO A 638 76.01 23.70 59.87
N ASP A 639 74.83 23.39 60.40
CA ASP A 639 74.57 22.23 61.26
C ASP A 639 74.25 20.94 60.48
N ARG A 640 74.14 21.03 59.16
CA ARG A 640 73.72 19.93 58.27
C ARG A 640 74.73 19.69 57.13
N LYS A 641 76.00 19.72 57.49
CA LYS A 641 77.11 19.40 56.58
C LYS A 641 77.25 17.88 56.51
N TYR A 642 76.80 17.28 55.40
CA TYR A 642 76.98 15.86 55.12
C TYR A 642 78.09 15.64 54.09
N PHE A 643 78.86 14.58 54.29
CA PHE A 643 79.95 14.16 53.42
C PHE A 643 79.64 12.77 52.88
N GLU A 644 79.77 12.60 51.56
CA GLU A 644 79.47 11.33 50.90
C GLU A 644 80.68 10.40 50.98
N SER A 645 80.41 9.15 51.37
CA SER A 645 81.41 8.10 51.37
C SER A 645 81.81 7.67 49.93
N THR A 646 82.89 6.89 49.77
CA THR A 646 83.13 6.16 48.51
C THR A 646 82.13 5.03 48.29
N ARG A 647 81.39 4.62 49.33
CA ARG A 647 80.17 3.82 49.17
C ARG A 647 79.03 4.74 48.75
N PRO A 648 78.49 4.63 47.52
CA PRO A 648 77.41 5.48 47.06
C PRO A 648 76.20 5.40 48.00
N GLY A 649 75.59 6.54 48.32
CA GLY A 649 74.38 6.60 49.17
C GLY A 649 74.65 6.61 50.67
N VAL A 650 75.90 6.44 51.12
CA VAL A 650 76.27 6.55 52.54
C VAL A 650 76.81 7.95 52.81
N TYR A 651 76.20 8.65 53.77
CA TYR A 651 76.54 10.02 54.13
C TYR A 651 76.85 10.12 55.62
N HIS A 652 77.85 10.90 55.98
CA HIS A 652 78.24 11.17 57.36
C HIS A 652 78.11 12.66 57.65
N SER A 653 77.47 13.01 58.76
CA SER A 653 77.39 14.39 59.25
C SER A 653 78.74 14.85 59.82
N LEU A 654 78.97 16.16 59.86
CA LEU A 654 80.16 16.73 60.50
C LEU A 654 80.27 16.32 61.98
N ALA A 655 79.15 16.28 62.71
CA ALA A 655 79.13 15.87 64.11
C ALA A 655 79.50 14.39 64.31
N GLU A 656 79.04 13.50 63.42
CA GLU A 656 79.47 12.09 63.43
C GLU A 656 80.97 11.97 63.17
N LEU A 657 81.50 12.73 62.20
CA LEU A 657 82.94 12.74 61.92
C LEU A 657 83.74 13.33 63.10
N GLN A 658 83.26 14.40 63.75
CA GLN A 658 83.91 14.99 64.93
C GLN A 658 83.92 14.03 66.12
N LYS A 659 82.81 13.36 66.41
CA LYS A 659 82.73 12.37 67.49
C LYS A 659 83.71 11.21 67.27
N GLU A 660 83.85 10.76 66.03
CA GLU A 660 84.84 9.74 65.68
C GLU A 660 86.28 10.24 65.90
N ILE A 661 86.58 11.52 65.60
CA ILE A 661 87.88 12.16 65.91
C ILE A 661 88.12 12.20 67.43
N GLU A 662 87.14 12.68 68.20
CA GLU A 662 87.25 12.82 69.66
C GLU A 662 87.43 11.47 70.35
N THR A 663 86.79 10.42 69.84
CA THR A 663 86.84 9.08 70.43
C THR A 663 88.15 8.36 70.15
N HIS A 664 88.76 8.59 68.98
CA HIS A 664 89.90 7.80 68.50
C HIS A 664 91.21 8.59 68.33
N GLY A 665 91.18 9.90 68.52
CA GLY A 665 92.34 10.78 68.62
C GLY A 665 93.00 11.17 67.29
N GLU A 666 92.75 10.45 66.19
CA GLU A 666 93.40 10.69 64.90
C GLU A 666 92.48 10.43 63.70
N LEU A 667 92.65 11.23 62.65
CA LEU A 667 91.94 11.11 61.39
C LEU A 667 92.94 11.16 60.23
N LEU A 668 93.16 10.02 59.56
CA LEU A 668 94.11 9.92 58.46
C LEU A 668 93.46 10.41 57.16
N MET A 669 94.00 11.49 56.59
CA MET A 669 93.53 12.09 55.35
C MET A 669 94.38 11.62 54.16
N GLY A 670 93.81 10.73 53.33
CA GLY A 670 94.43 10.25 52.10
C GLY A 670 93.79 10.85 50.85
N SER A 671 94.45 10.67 49.69
CA SER A 671 93.95 11.14 48.38
C SER A 671 92.56 10.59 48.01
N MET A 672 92.06 9.57 48.69
CA MET A 672 90.82 8.84 48.42
C MET A 672 89.92 8.61 49.66
N GLY A 673 90.15 9.30 50.79
CA GLY A 673 89.23 9.23 51.93
C GLY A 673 89.85 9.44 53.30
N VAL A 674 89.02 9.20 54.31
CA VAL A 674 89.35 9.35 55.73
C VAL A 674 89.45 7.96 56.39
N GLN A 675 90.48 7.71 57.19
CA GLN A 675 90.64 6.44 57.90
C GLN A 675 90.81 6.67 59.41
N ILE A 676 90.00 5.97 60.21
CA ILE A 676 90.05 5.90 61.67
C ILE A 676 90.61 4.51 62.03
N PRO A 677 91.32 4.32 63.17
CA PRO A 677 91.71 2.98 63.61
C PRO A 677 90.48 2.06 63.73
N ASP A 678 90.52 0.90 63.06
CA ASP A 678 89.51 -0.17 63.05
C ASP A 678 88.13 0.08 62.39
N ARG A 679 87.86 1.26 61.79
CA ARG A 679 86.75 1.47 60.83
C ARG A 679 87.14 2.47 59.72
N VAL A 680 86.87 2.12 58.47
CA VAL A 680 87.21 2.96 57.31
C VAL A 680 85.99 3.77 56.85
N VAL A 681 86.05 5.10 56.95
CA VAL A 681 85.06 6.03 56.39
C VAL A 681 85.66 6.70 55.15
N LEU A 682 85.66 5.96 54.05
CA LEU A 682 86.19 6.48 52.79
C LEU A 682 85.31 7.64 52.31
N LEU A 683 85.86 8.82 52.03
CA LEU A 683 85.15 9.99 51.48
C LEU A 683 85.63 10.27 50.05
N ARG A 684 84.78 10.90 49.23
CA ARG A 684 85.17 11.27 47.85
C ARG A 684 86.26 12.36 47.82
N ILE A 685 87.22 12.23 46.89
CA ILE A 685 88.37 13.14 46.71
C ILE A 685 87.96 14.62 46.61
N SER A 686 86.84 14.92 45.94
CA SER A 686 86.37 16.30 45.73
C SER A 686 85.90 16.99 47.02
N GLN A 687 85.50 16.24 48.04
CA GLN A 687 85.04 16.77 49.34
C GLN A 687 86.18 16.86 50.37
N HIS A 688 87.34 16.28 50.06
CA HIS A 688 88.54 16.23 50.92
C HIS A 688 89.06 17.62 51.28
N GLN A 689 89.19 18.53 50.30
CA GLN A 689 89.71 19.87 50.54
C GLN A 689 88.76 20.73 51.40
N ALA A 690 87.45 20.55 51.22
CA ALA A 690 86.43 21.28 51.97
C ALA A 690 86.36 20.82 53.43
N LEU A 691 86.38 19.51 53.68
CA LEU A 691 86.42 18.96 55.04
C LEU A 691 87.71 19.37 55.77
N ARG A 692 88.86 19.27 55.09
CA ARG A 692 90.16 19.71 55.64
C ARG A 692 90.13 21.19 56.03
N ALA A 693 89.61 22.05 55.16
CA ALA A 693 89.49 23.47 55.47
C ALA A 693 88.59 23.74 56.70
N ILE A 694 87.47 23.03 56.82
CA ILE A 694 86.52 23.16 57.94
C ILE A 694 87.17 22.75 59.27
N LEU A 695 87.78 21.56 59.32
CA LEU A 695 88.46 21.04 60.51
C LEU A 695 89.63 21.93 60.96
N LEU A 696 90.37 22.49 60.00
CA LEU A 696 91.43 23.48 60.23
C LEU A 696 90.90 24.76 60.88
N THR A 697 89.82 25.34 60.35
CA THR A 697 89.20 26.55 60.91
C THR A 697 88.57 26.34 62.29
N GLU A 698 88.10 25.12 62.59
CA GLU A 698 87.45 24.79 63.86
C GLU A 698 88.45 24.34 64.95
N GLY A 699 89.77 24.30 64.65
CA GLY A 699 90.84 24.09 65.64
C GLY A 699 91.02 22.64 66.11
N LEU A 700 90.53 21.67 65.34
CA LEU A 700 90.50 20.25 65.70
C LEU A 700 91.66 19.47 65.05
N GLY A 701 92.86 19.55 65.64
CA GLY A 701 93.91 18.51 65.57
C GLY A 701 94.97 18.55 64.44
N GLU A 702 96.12 17.92 64.71
CA GLU A 702 97.24 17.70 63.77
C GLU A 702 96.92 16.58 62.75
N TYR A 703 97.28 16.79 61.47
CA TYR A 703 97.04 15.86 60.37
C TYR A 703 98.36 15.35 59.79
N ILE A 704 98.52 14.02 59.73
CA ILE A 704 99.65 13.36 59.07
C ILE A 704 99.23 13.03 57.62
N CYS A 705 99.89 13.64 56.64
CA CYS A 705 99.73 13.27 55.24
C CYS A 705 100.67 12.10 54.90
N GLY A 706 100.12 10.95 54.47
CA GLY A 706 100.88 9.79 54.03
C GLY A 706 100.01 8.79 53.25
N ASP A 707 100.63 7.98 52.38
CA ASP A 707 99.92 7.05 51.49
C ASP A 707 99.28 5.92 52.31
N ALA A 708 97.94 5.81 52.24
CA ALA A 708 97.17 4.89 53.08
C ALA A 708 97.56 3.42 52.85
N ASP A 709 98.02 3.09 51.64
CA ASP A 709 98.51 1.76 51.28
C ASP A 709 99.81 1.36 52.01
N GLU A 710 100.66 2.34 52.31
CA GLU A 710 101.93 2.11 53.01
C GLU A 710 101.68 1.80 54.49
N MET A 711 100.74 2.51 55.11
CA MET A 711 100.31 2.29 56.50
C MET A 711 99.54 0.98 56.67
N ALA A 712 98.67 0.62 55.71
CA ALA A 712 97.95 -0.66 55.70
C ALA A 712 98.90 -1.85 55.54
N ARG A 713 99.96 -1.71 54.74
CA ARG A 713 101.03 -2.73 54.61
C ARG A 713 101.80 -2.92 55.91
N LYS A 714 102.15 -1.82 56.60
CA LYS A 714 102.95 -1.86 57.84
C LYS A 714 102.21 -2.60 58.96
N ARG A 715 100.92 -2.32 59.17
CA ARG A 715 100.09 -3.01 60.17
C ARG A 715 99.79 -4.49 59.83
N LYS A 716 99.65 -4.85 58.55
CA LYS A 716 99.51 -6.26 58.12
C LYS A 716 100.78 -7.08 58.35
N LEU A 717 101.96 -6.47 58.17
CA LEU A 717 103.24 -7.12 58.45
C LEU A 717 103.41 -7.38 59.95
N GLU A 718 103.08 -6.41 60.80
CA GLU A 718 103.17 -6.55 62.27
C GLU A 718 102.23 -7.65 62.81
N ALA A 719 100.99 -7.74 62.32
CA ALA A 719 100.06 -8.81 62.68
C ALA A 719 100.52 -10.21 62.21
N GLY A 720 101.17 -10.30 61.05
CA GLY A 720 101.71 -11.55 60.51
C GLY A 720 102.94 -12.09 61.26
N PHE A 721 103.70 -11.22 61.94
CA PHE A 721 104.86 -11.62 62.75
C PHE A 721 104.48 -12.09 64.16
N GLN A 722 103.37 -11.61 64.73
CA GLN A 722 102.87 -12.07 66.03
C GLN A 722 102.22 -13.46 65.95
N ALA A 723 101.48 -13.77 64.88
CA ALA A 723 100.81 -15.05 64.68
C ALA A 723 101.72 -16.26 64.35
N ARG A 724 103.04 -16.07 64.22
CA ARG A 724 104.03 -17.15 63.98
C ARG A 724 104.91 -17.46 65.20
N ARG A 725 104.69 -16.78 66.33
CA ARG A 725 105.46 -16.96 67.58
C ARG A 725 104.65 -17.50 68.77
N GLU A 726 103.36 -17.74 68.60
CA GLU A 726 102.47 -18.50 69.50
C GLU A 726 102.01 -19.76 68.79
#